data_AF-A0A942YA49-F1
#
_entry.id   AF-A0A942YA49-F1
#
_cell.length_a   1.000
_cell.length_b   1.000
_cell.length_c   1.000
_cell.angle_alpha   90.00
_cell.angle_beta   90.00
_cell.angle_gamma   90.00
#
_symmetry.space_group_name_H-M   'P 1'
#
loop_
_entity.id
_entity.type
_entity.pdbx_description
1 polymer ?
#
loop_
_entity_poly.entity_id
_entity_poly.type
_entity_poly.pdbx_seq_one_letter_code
_entity_poly.pdbx_strand_id
1 'polypeptide(L)'
;MTSQHPARRRRTGRAVAATTAALAALAATTLIGSVPAATADEAPLVESGVTDWQYLEDGSDPAAGQDDRTAWTTGALPAGDWKTGAGSFGAKNGAAIGMGGGLVVDTLLDQYLEDGTDVPTYFFRTSFEADATDLAAWKSLTAEVVYDDALVVYVNGQRVAGFEDSAVTENVQYAGDNGSDPDHSTFSVDASVLHEGTNDVAVALYQGRSNSSDVYFDMESLTPVDAATPAQISDVVMTIGADESSRNIAWYSDSAADEVAQVVPAAQLVDGAFPASGATEVVSTSGTATDGQQYHHATLAGLAPSTEYAYRVGSDADGWSTVTRFRTGDGDGDYSFVFIGDAQIGASGNVASDTQGWVDTLDAAEQAFPGSEMVFSAGDQVNTASNEAQYEGFLSPAQLQRIPLVTNIGNHDVASLAYEQHFALPNVTTEYGKPDATRAGGDYWFTYGDTLYISFNSNDMDDAGHAEFARKVIEEHGDEARWKVVTFHHSVYSVASHSSDSDIVTRRAELPPAMSELDVDLVLMGHDHVYVRSHLMSGTTPVGTDEPVSEDVTPSGDEVLYVTANSSSGSKYYDIKDTVFDFSAVQNQEYTPNFTNVEVTGDTIAMTTYRSDDLSVVDTVTLHKPAGETDPTDPGTDPTDPTEPGTDPTDPTEPGTDPTEPSTPGTDPTDPSTPGSDPTAPADDAPAAADLSTLTEATHTLRVNAVDTEAGTVTVTVPRELAGTPFDWFVHSDPEYLGDAPTDDDGVLTLRLPVELEDGTHTLVAQRADGSVATWATFAFVTDPVTGDPTGELAFTGAEVLPLAAGSALALLAGLGIALAARRRRA
;
A
#
# COMPACT_ATOMS: atom_id res chain seq x y z
N MET A 1 -61.71 38.45 16.36
CA MET A 1 -63.10 38.72 15.88
C MET A 1 -63.15 38.33 14.41
N THR A 2 -63.72 37.16 14.07
CA THR A 2 -65.08 37.04 13.50
C THR A 2 -65.33 37.79 12.18
N SER A 3 -64.86 37.17 11.09
CA SER A 3 -65.65 36.79 9.90
C SER A 3 -66.77 37.70 9.35
N GLN A 4 -66.78 37.90 8.02
CA GLN A 4 -67.96 37.58 7.18
C GLN A 4 -67.69 37.49 5.66
N HIS A 5 -67.87 36.28 5.11
CA HIS A 5 -68.43 36.06 3.76
C HIS A 5 -69.95 36.26 3.83
N PRO A 6 -70.67 36.64 2.74
CA PRO A 6 -71.04 35.70 1.65
C PRO A 6 -71.20 36.42 0.26
N ALA A 7 -71.86 35.94 -0.82
CA ALA A 7 -72.78 34.82 -1.02
C ALA A 7 -73.02 34.42 -2.52
N ARG A 8 -73.19 33.10 -2.78
CA ARG A 8 -74.20 32.48 -3.71
C ARG A 8 -74.12 32.77 -5.24
N ARG A 9 -74.60 31.93 -6.19
CA ARG A 9 -75.26 30.59 -6.19
C ARG A 9 -75.26 29.96 -7.62
N ARG A 10 -75.21 28.62 -7.73
CA ARG A 10 -76.05 27.65 -8.55
C ARG A 10 -76.56 28.09 -9.96
N ARG A 11 -76.75 27.26 -11.01
CA ARG A 11 -76.76 25.78 -11.30
C ARG A 11 -77.06 25.63 -12.84
N THR A 12 -76.93 24.54 -13.61
CA THR A 12 -76.33 23.17 -13.57
C THR A 12 -76.23 22.67 -15.03
N GLY A 13 -75.40 21.66 -15.35
CA GLY A 13 -75.50 20.93 -16.63
C GLY A 13 -74.55 19.72 -16.77
N ARG A 14 -75.09 18.56 -17.10
CA ARG A 14 -74.39 17.34 -17.60
C ARG A 14 -74.59 17.27 -19.12
N ALA A 15 -73.80 16.59 -19.96
CA ALA A 15 -72.44 16.04 -19.93
C ALA A 15 -72.14 15.40 -21.31
N VAL A 16 -71.00 14.71 -21.47
CA VAL A 16 -70.66 13.71 -22.53
C VAL A 16 -70.07 14.25 -23.85
N ALA A 17 -68.74 14.08 -23.96
CA ALA A 17 -67.93 13.61 -25.12
C ALA A 17 -68.01 14.27 -26.52
N ALA A 18 -66.95 14.28 -27.34
CA ALA A 18 -65.56 13.82 -27.17
C ALA A 18 -64.61 14.53 -28.17
N THR A 19 -63.30 14.57 -27.86
CA THR A 19 -62.12 14.72 -28.79
C THR A 19 -62.08 15.94 -29.75
N THR A 20 -60.95 16.59 -30.04
CA THR A 20 -59.51 16.26 -29.81
C THR A 20 -58.77 17.54 -29.39
N ALA A 21 -57.69 17.42 -28.62
CA ALA A 21 -56.91 18.58 -28.17
C ALA A 21 -55.91 19.09 -29.23
N ALA A 22 -55.81 20.41 -29.39
CA ALA A 22 -54.75 21.10 -30.12
C ALA A 22 -54.61 22.54 -29.60
N LEU A 23 -53.37 23.00 -29.39
CA LEU A 23 -52.95 24.34 -28.95
C LEU A 23 -53.60 24.90 -27.66
N ALA A 24 -52.82 24.99 -26.58
CA ALA A 24 -52.28 26.28 -26.10
C ALA A 24 -51.59 26.13 -24.74
N ALA A 25 -50.25 26.12 -24.73
CA ALA A 25 -49.43 26.35 -23.54
C ALA A 25 -48.19 27.15 -23.96
N LEU A 26 -48.12 28.40 -23.53
CA LEU A 26 -46.95 29.28 -23.64
C LEU A 26 -46.80 30.00 -22.29
N ALA A 27 -45.58 30.46 -21.97
CA ALA A 27 -45.21 31.05 -20.69
C ALA A 27 -45.17 30.08 -19.49
N ALA A 28 -44.28 29.09 -19.59
CA ALA A 28 -43.50 28.61 -18.44
C ALA A 28 -42.02 28.74 -18.82
N THR A 29 -41.39 29.86 -18.48
CA THR A 29 -39.94 30.06 -18.65
C THR A 29 -39.22 29.39 -17.49
N THR A 30 -38.98 28.09 -17.61
CA THR A 30 -38.01 27.38 -16.77
C THR A 30 -36.61 27.89 -17.11
N LEU A 31 -35.88 28.34 -16.09
CA LEU A 31 -34.43 28.32 -16.11
C LEU A 31 -34.00 26.85 -16.08
N ILE A 32 -33.97 26.23 -17.26
CA ILE A 32 -33.17 25.02 -17.46
C ILE A 32 -31.75 25.56 -17.51
N GLY A 33 -31.00 25.41 -16.41
CA GLY A 33 -29.55 25.52 -16.48
C GLY A 33 -29.08 24.50 -17.52
N SER A 34 -28.15 24.91 -18.39
CA SER A 34 -27.49 23.96 -19.27
C SER A 34 -26.81 22.92 -18.39
N VAL A 35 -27.37 21.72 -18.34
CA VAL A 35 -26.60 20.53 -18.00
C VAL A 35 -25.41 20.57 -18.98
N PRO A 36 -24.15 20.54 -18.51
CA PRO A 36 -23.05 20.37 -19.44
C PRO A 36 -23.35 19.13 -20.27
N ALA A 37 -23.13 19.20 -21.58
CA ALA A 37 -23.01 17.96 -22.33
C ALA A 37 -21.83 17.21 -21.68
N ALA A 38 -21.97 15.90 -21.46
CA ALA A 38 -20.78 15.10 -21.27
C ALA A 38 -19.88 15.40 -22.47
N THR A 39 -18.66 15.86 -22.19
CA THR A 39 -17.57 15.82 -23.16
C THR A 39 -17.50 14.39 -23.69
N ALA A 40 -17.32 14.25 -24.99
CA ALA A 40 -16.83 12.97 -25.49
C ALA A 40 -15.33 12.98 -25.18
N ASP A 41 -14.86 11.94 -24.51
CA ASP A 41 -13.44 11.79 -24.20
C ASP A 41 -12.63 11.89 -25.50
N GLU A 42 -11.49 12.60 -25.45
CA GLU A 42 -10.70 12.80 -26.66
C GLU A 42 -10.06 11.48 -27.11
N ALA A 43 -9.87 11.32 -28.42
CA ALA A 43 -9.21 10.14 -28.95
C ALA A 43 -7.70 10.22 -28.63
N PRO A 44 -7.03 9.09 -28.32
CA PRO A 44 -5.60 9.12 -28.06
C PRO A 44 -4.80 9.63 -29.27
N LEU A 45 -3.72 10.38 -28.98
CA LEU A 45 -2.72 10.83 -29.94
C LEU A 45 -1.71 9.72 -30.26
N VAL A 46 -1.49 8.82 -29.30
CA VAL A 46 -0.83 7.53 -29.48
C VAL A 46 -1.77 6.45 -28.93
N GLU A 47 -1.98 5.38 -29.70
CA GLU A 47 -2.86 4.25 -29.36
C GLU A 47 -2.15 2.95 -29.78
N SER A 48 -2.09 1.95 -28.89
CA SER A 48 -1.50 0.66 -29.21
C SER A 48 -2.21 -0.01 -30.39
N GLY A 49 -1.44 -0.69 -31.24
CA GLY A 49 -1.88 -1.33 -32.49
C GLY A 49 -2.25 -0.35 -33.62
N VAL A 50 -2.26 0.97 -33.36
CA VAL A 50 -2.68 2.00 -34.32
C VAL A 50 -1.54 2.94 -34.70
N THR A 51 -0.71 3.37 -33.74
CA THR A 51 0.39 4.31 -33.99
C THR A 51 1.67 3.62 -34.44
N ASP A 52 2.18 4.00 -35.62
CA ASP A 52 3.53 3.62 -36.10
C ASP A 52 4.61 4.26 -35.20
N TRP A 53 5.48 3.43 -34.63
CA TRP A 53 6.73 3.83 -33.97
C TRP A 53 7.93 3.49 -34.86
N GLN A 54 8.87 4.42 -34.94
CA GLN A 54 10.21 4.22 -35.48
C GLN A 54 11.10 3.72 -34.34
N TYR A 55 11.80 2.59 -34.50
CA TYR A 55 12.55 2.00 -33.39
C TYR A 55 13.95 1.51 -33.78
N LEU A 56 14.88 1.51 -32.81
CA LEU A 56 16.29 1.16 -32.96
C LEU A 56 16.69 0.15 -31.87
N GLU A 57 17.32 -0.94 -32.28
CA GLU A 57 17.59 -2.13 -31.45
C GLU A 57 18.94 -2.80 -31.77
N ASP A 58 19.88 -2.07 -32.40
CA ASP A 58 21.20 -2.60 -32.77
C ASP A 58 22.27 -2.36 -31.68
N GLY A 59 21.87 -1.86 -30.51
CA GLY A 59 22.76 -1.47 -29.41
C GLY A 59 23.61 -0.23 -29.70
N SER A 60 23.32 0.55 -30.74
CA SER A 60 24.02 1.81 -31.03
C SER A 60 23.36 3.00 -30.31
N ASP A 61 24.19 3.95 -29.86
CA ASP A 61 23.73 5.21 -29.28
C ASP A 61 23.27 6.17 -30.40
N PRO A 62 21.98 6.54 -30.49
CA PRO A 62 21.46 7.42 -31.54
C PRO A 62 21.93 8.88 -31.41
N ALA A 63 22.57 9.27 -30.29
CA ALA A 63 23.26 10.55 -30.12
C ALA A 63 24.79 10.45 -30.22
N ALA A 64 25.35 9.30 -30.66
CA ALA A 64 26.79 9.04 -30.64
C ALA A 64 27.63 10.15 -31.30
N GLY A 65 28.40 10.86 -30.47
CA GLY A 65 29.29 11.93 -30.91
C GLY A 65 28.63 13.32 -31.04
N GLN A 66 27.42 13.50 -30.54
CA GLN A 66 26.85 14.82 -30.24
C GLN A 66 27.30 15.32 -28.86
N ASP A 67 27.18 16.63 -28.61
CA ASP A 67 27.53 17.26 -27.30
C ASP A 67 26.42 17.06 -26.24
N ASP A 68 25.25 16.55 -26.62
CA ASP A 68 24.06 16.35 -25.79
C ASP A 68 23.50 14.94 -26.01
N ARG A 69 23.33 14.16 -24.93
CA ARG A 69 22.83 12.78 -24.99
C ARG A 69 21.37 12.70 -25.45
N THR A 70 20.57 13.73 -25.21
CA THR A 70 19.13 13.75 -25.54
C THR A 70 18.85 14.20 -26.97
N ALA A 71 19.87 14.58 -27.75
CA ALA A 71 19.72 15.14 -29.10
C ALA A 71 19.10 14.19 -30.16
N TRP A 72 18.81 12.93 -29.81
CA TRP A 72 18.08 11.98 -30.64
C TRP A 72 16.55 12.05 -30.48
N THR A 73 16.05 12.72 -29.45
CA THR A 73 14.63 12.72 -29.02
C THR A 73 13.72 13.63 -29.84
N THR A 74 14.27 14.53 -30.68
CA THR A 74 13.52 15.53 -31.45
C THR A 74 13.92 15.59 -32.91
N GLY A 75 13.11 16.25 -33.73
CA GLY A 75 13.38 16.58 -35.12
C GLY A 75 13.55 15.36 -36.01
N ALA A 76 14.35 15.49 -37.07
CA ALA A 76 14.60 14.40 -38.00
C ALA A 76 15.38 13.25 -37.32
N LEU A 77 14.97 11.99 -37.58
CA LEU A 77 15.65 10.80 -37.08
C LEU A 77 17.18 10.87 -37.25
N PRO A 78 17.95 10.47 -36.22
CA PRO A 78 19.39 10.25 -36.35
C PRO A 78 19.76 9.18 -37.37
N ALA A 79 21.05 9.10 -37.69
CA ALA A 79 21.57 8.01 -38.51
C ALA A 79 21.67 6.71 -37.70
N GLY A 80 20.95 5.68 -38.14
CA GLY A 80 20.92 4.32 -37.61
C GLY A 80 20.02 3.45 -38.49
N ASP A 81 20.02 2.13 -38.32
CA ASP A 81 19.15 1.23 -39.09
C ASP A 81 17.74 1.13 -38.46
N TRP A 82 17.11 2.30 -38.23
CA TRP A 82 15.78 2.45 -37.64
C TRP A 82 14.72 1.65 -38.42
N LYS A 83 14.00 0.80 -37.70
CA LYS A 83 12.87 -0.02 -38.16
C LYS A 83 11.54 0.71 -37.92
N THR A 84 10.41 0.09 -38.25
CA THR A 84 9.07 0.64 -38.00
C THR A 84 8.09 -0.48 -37.68
N GLY A 85 7.30 -0.30 -36.61
CA GLY A 85 6.30 -1.25 -36.11
C GLY A 85 5.19 -0.52 -35.35
N ALA A 86 4.19 -1.27 -34.87
CA ALA A 86 3.06 -0.76 -34.10
C ALA A 86 2.51 -1.88 -33.20
N GLY A 87 1.68 -1.53 -32.22
CA GLY A 87 1.36 -2.43 -31.12
C GLY A 87 2.53 -2.57 -30.14
N SER A 88 2.44 -3.56 -29.28
CA SER A 88 3.49 -3.87 -28.32
C SER A 88 4.79 -4.33 -28.99
N PHE A 89 5.91 -4.02 -28.35
CA PHE A 89 7.26 -4.41 -28.71
C PHE A 89 7.81 -5.35 -27.64
N GLY A 90 8.46 -6.44 -28.02
CA GLY A 90 9.10 -7.30 -27.03
C GLY A 90 9.69 -8.60 -27.54
N ALA A 91 10.22 -9.40 -26.62
CA ALA A 91 10.66 -10.77 -26.82
C ALA A 91 10.80 -11.49 -25.47
N LYS A 92 10.41 -12.77 -25.37
CA LYS A 92 10.85 -13.70 -24.31
C LYS A 92 11.83 -14.69 -24.95
N ASN A 93 13.08 -14.72 -24.49
CA ASN A 93 14.17 -15.54 -25.03
C ASN A 93 14.32 -15.47 -26.56
N GLY A 94 14.17 -14.27 -27.15
CA GLY A 94 14.22 -14.03 -28.60
C GLY A 94 12.98 -14.46 -29.39
N ALA A 95 11.81 -14.60 -28.74
CA ALA A 95 10.55 -14.98 -29.38
C ALA A 95 9.36 -14.12 -28.92
N ALA A 96 8.41 -13.87 -29.82
CA ALA A 96 7.18 -13.11 -29.57
C ALA A 96 6.07 -13.94 -28.87
N ILE A 97 6.46 -14.92 -28.05
CA ILE A 97 5.55 -15.84 -27.34
C ILE A 97 6.14 -16.22 -25.98
N GLY A 98 5.28 -16.43 -24.98
CA GLY A 98 5.71 -16.80 -23.63
C GLY A 98 6.11 -15.62 -22.74
N MET A 99 5.73 -14.39 -23.10
CA MET A 99 5.64 -13.30 -22.11
C MET A 99 4.69 -13.73 -20.97
N GLY A 100 4.95 -13.18 -19.77
CA GLY A 100 4.06 -13.33 -18.61
C GLY A 100 2.75 -12.54 -18.76
N GLY A 101 1.93 -12.55 -17.71
CA GLY A 101 0.68 -11.77 -17.58
C GLY A 101 -0.46 -12.08 -18.57
N GLY A 102 -0.19 -12.74 -19.71
CA GLY A 102 -1.07 -12.76 -20.89
C GLY A 102 -0.75 -11.66 -21.92
N LEU A 103 0.40 -10.99 -21.78
CA LEU A 103 0.86 -9.94 -22.67
C LEU A 103 1.13 -10.47 -24.09
N VAL A 104 0.66 -9.74 -25.10
CA VAL A 104 0.87 -10.02 -26.52
C VAL A 104 2.12 -9.27 -26.99
N VAL A 105 2.87 -9.82 -27.95
CA VAL A 105 3.96 -9.13 -28.67
C VAL A 105 3.57 -9.02 -30.14
N ASP A 106 3.18 -7.83 -30.59
CA ASP A 106 2.86 -7.57 -32.00
C ASP A 106 4.13 -7.37 -32.84
N THR A 107 5.11 -6.65 -32.30
CA THR A 107 6.41 -6.40 -32.93
C THR A 107 7.54 -7.09 -32.15
N LEU A 108 8.08 -8.18 -32.74
CA LEU A 108 9.25 -8.88 -32.19
C LEU A 108 10.50 -7.99 -32.23
N LEU A 109 11.17 -7.84 -31.08
CA LEU A 109 12.49 -7.23 -30.96
C LEU A 109 13.63 -8.25 -31.19
N ASP A 110 14.73 -7.80 -31.81
CA ASP A 110 15.99 -8.56 -31.96
C ASP A 110 16.76 -8.54 -30.63
N GLN A 111 16.34 -9.36 -29.65
CA GLN A 111 16.82 -9.32 -28.26
C GLN A 111 18.36 -9.38 -28.07
N TYR A 112 19.11 -10.01 -28.99
CA TYR A 112 20.52 -10.38 -28.79
C TYR A 112 21.50 -9.73 -29.76
N LEU A 113 22.62 -9.22 -29.22
CA LEU A 113 23.79 -8.74 -29.97
C LEU A 113 24.62 -9.90 -30.58
N GLU A 114 25.55 -9.59 -31.49
CA GLU A 114 26.39 -10.59 -32.19
C GLU A 114 27.23 -11.48 -31.25
N ASP A 115 27.49 -11.06 -30.01
CA ASP A 115 28.25 -11.84 -29.01
C ASP A 115 27.37 -12.72 -28.08
N GLY A 116 26.04 -12.58 -28.17
CA GLY A 116 25.06 -13.31 -27.36
C GLY A 116 24.75 -12.69 -25.99
N THR A 117 25.14 -11.42 -25.76
CA THR A 117 24.51 -10.58 -24.72
C THR A 117 23.25 -9.91 -25.26
N ASP A 118 22.35 -9.47 -24.37
CA ASP A 118 21.16 -8.71 -24.78
C ASP A 118 21.51 -7.32 -25.34
N VAL A 119 20.60 -6.73 -26.09
CA VAL A 119 20.64 -5.30 -26.44
C VAL A 119 20.38 -4.49 -25.17
N PRO A 120 21.30 -3.63 -24.68
CA PRO A 120 21.12 -2.99 -23.37
C PRO A 120 19.99 -1.96 -23.34
N THR A 121 19.74 -1.28 -24.46
CA THR A 121 18.75 -0.21 -24.55
C THR A 121 18.14 -0.15 -25.96
N TYR A 122 16.82 -0.01 -26.02
CA TYR A 122 16.03 0.16 -27.23
C TYR A 122 15.50 1.61 -27.28
N PHE A 123 15.47 2.20 -28.47
CA PHE A 123 15.02 3.59 -28.65
C PHE A 123 13.83 3.66 -29.59
N PHE A 124 12.78 4.38 -29.20
CA PHE A 124 11.55 4.55 -29.97
C PHE A 124 11.28 6.03 -30.22
N ARG A 125 10.71 6.35 -31.39
CA ARG A 125 10.30 7.68 -31.83
C ARG A 125 8.94 7.61 -32.54
N THR A 126 8.01 8.49 -32.16
CA THR A 126 6.80 8.78 -32.95
C THR A 126 6.45 10.26 -32.85
N SER A 127 5.40 10.71 -33.53
CA SER A 127 4.97 12.11 -33.50
C SER A 127 3.50 12.30 -33.85
N PHE A 128 2.88 13.32 -33.23
CA PHE A 128 1.52 13.78 -33.52
C PHE A 128 1.53 15.25 -33.95
N GLU A 129 0.40 15.75 -34.46
CA GLU A 129 0.22 17.18 -34.79
C GLU A 129 -0.78 17.80 -33.81
N ALA A 130 -0.55 19.04 -33.39
CA ALA A 130 -1.48 19.84 -32.59
C ALA A 130 -1.61 21.27 -33.15
N ASP A 131 -2.82 21.81 -33.28
CA ASP A 131 -3.08 23.18 -33.72
C ASP A 131 -3.39 24.12 -32.54
N ALA A 132 -3.37 25.44 -32.78
CA ALA A 132 -3.55 26.46 -31.73
C ALA A 132 -4.97 26.47 -31.08
N THR A 133 -5.89 25.63 -31.56
CA THR A 133 -7.18 25.31 -30.94
C THR A 133 -7.00 24.20 -29.91
N ASP A 134 -6.29 23.14 -30.29
CA ASP A 134 -6.05 21.93 -29.48
C ASP A 134 -5.21 22.29 -28.25
N LEU A 135 -4.11 23.03 -28.45
CA LEU A 135 -3.24 23.58 -27.40
C LEU A 135 -3.91 24.68 -26.54
N ALA A 136 -5.14 25.07 -26.87
CA ALA A 136 -5.97 25.96 -26.07
C ALA A 136 -7.20 25.25 -25.46
N ALA A 137 -7.36 23.95 -25.77
CA ALA A 137 -8.36 23.05 -25.23
C ALA A 137 -7.75 22.05 -24.23
N TRP A 138 -6.46 21.73 -24.31
CA TRP A 138 -5.78 20.76 -23.43
C TRP A 138 -5.06 21.42 -22.25
N LYS A 139 -5.14 20.82 -21.04
CA LYS A 139 -4.27 21.15 -19.89
C LYS A 139 -3.01 20.27 -19.84
N SER A 140 -3.17 19.01 -20.21
CA SER A 140 -2.14 17.96 -20.21
C SER A 140 -2.49 16.86 -21.20
N LEU A 141 -1.59 15.90 -21.38
CA LEU A 141 -1.88 14.57 -21.91
C LEU A 141 -1.65 13.55 -20.79
N THR A 142 -2.49 12.53 -20.66
CA THR A 142 -2.27 11.39 -19.76
C THR A 142 -1.89 10.17 -20.60
N ALA A 143 -0.94 9.37 -20.12
CA ALA A 143 -0.45 8.18 -20.80
C ALA A 143 -0.64 6.92 -19.95
N GLU A 144 -0.88 5.80 -20.61
CA GLU A 144 -0.85 4.44 -20.06
C GLU A 144 0.27 3.68 -20.79
N VAL A 145 1.17 3.05 -20.03
CA VAL A 145 2.37 2.41 -20.57
C VAL A 145 2.68 1.10 -19.85
N VAL A 146 3.13 0.10 -20.60
CA VAL A 146 3.65 -1.18 -20.10
C VAL A 146 5.13 -1.26 -20.46
N TYR A 147 6.01 -1.65 -19.53
CA TYR A 147 7.44 -1.78 -19.79
C TYR A 147 8.10 -2.90 -18.98
N ASP A 148 9.21 -3.43 -19.48
CA ASP A 148 10.07 -4.38 -18.77
C ASP A 148 11.38 -3.69 -18.34
N ASP A 149 11.94 -4.13 -17.20
CA ASP A 149 13.13 -3.59 -16.53
C ASP A 149 13.13 -2.06 -16.22
N ALA A 150 13.25 -1.13 -17.20
CA ALA A 150 13.17 0.33 -16.96
C ALA A 150 12.89 1.20 -18.20
N LEU A 151 12.32 2.39 -17.98
CA LEU A 151 11.82 3.29 -19.04
C LEU A 151 12.21 4.76 -18.81
N VAL A 152 12.49 5.52 -19.89
CA VAL A 152 12.58 6.99 -19.85
C VAL A 152 11.85 7.62 -21.05
N VAL A 153 10.92 8.52 -20.80
CA VAL A 153 10.06 9.16 -21.81
C VAL A 153 10.38 10.65 -21.96
N TYR A 154 10.43 11.10 -23.21
CA TYR A 154 10.65 12.50 -23.58
C TYR A 154 9.55 12.98 -24.54
N VAL A 155 9.10 14.22 -24.37
CA VAL A 155 8.25 14.94 -25.35
C VAL A 155 8.94 16.24 -25.72
N ASN A 156 9.06 16.51 -27.02
CA ASN A 156 9.80 17.66 -27.58
C ASN A 156 11.22 17.84 -26.98
N GLY A 157 11.83 16.74 -26.53
CA GLY A 157 13.19 16.69 -25.97
C GLY A 157 13.31 17.02 -24.48
N GLN A 158 12.20 17.33 -23.81
CA GLN A 158 12.13 17.39 -22.35
C GLN A 158 11.79 15.99 -21.81
N ARG A 159 12.53 15.48 -20.80
CA ARG A 159 12.10 14.27 -20.06
C ARG A 159 10.79 14.60 -19.36
N VAL A 160 9.77 13.77 -19.58
CA VAL A 160 8.44 13.94 -18.96
C VAL A 160 8.15 12.86 -17.93
N ALA A 161 8.65 11.64 -18.15
CA ALA A 161 8.53 10.52 -17.22
C ALA A 161 9.77 9.63 -17.27
N GLY A 162 9.89 8.74 -16.30
CA GLY A 162 10.84 7.65 -16.30
C GLY A 162 10.69 6.80 -15.05
N PHE A 163 10.71 5.48 -15.23
CA PHE A 163 10.36 4.46 -14.26
C PHE A 163 11.53 3.50 -14.09
N GLU A 164 11.89 3.21 -12.83
CA GLU A 164 13.12 2.52 -12.42
C GLU A 164 14.41 3.06 -13.07
N ASP A 165 14.39 4.33 -13.51
CA ASP A 165 15.50 4.99 -14.22
C ASP A 165 16.58 5.59 -13.30
N SER A 166 16.54 5.28 -12.00
CA SER A 166 17.47 5.80 -10.99
C SER A 166 18.96 5.55 -11.31
N ALA A 167 19.25 4.48 -12.05
CA ALA A 167 20.59 4.11 -12.53
C ALA A 167 20.98 4.71 -13.91
N VAL A 168 20.07 5.41 -14.61
CA VAL A 168 20.23 5.83 -16.01
C VAL A 168 21.09 7.10 -16.14
N THR A 169 22.37 6.89 -16.48
CA THR A 169 23.38 7.95 -16.65
C THR A 169 23.89 8.09 -18.10
N GLU A 170 23.85 7.02 -18.88
CA GLU A 170 24.25 6.98 -20.30
C GLU A 170 23.03 6.66 -21.20
N ASN A 171 23.20 6.70 -22.52
CA ASN A 171 22.12 6.34 -23.46
C ASN A 171 22.00 4.82 -23.64
N VAL A 172 23.13 4.11 -23.78
CA VAL A 172 23.16 2.65 -23.95
C VAL A 172 23.81 2.04 -22.71
N GLN A 173 22.99 1.51 -21.82
CA GLN A 173 23.42 0.84 -20.59
C GLN A 173 22.38 -0.19 -20.15
N TYR A 174 22.70 -0.96 -19.12
CA TYR A 174 21.69 -1.71 -18.38
C TYR A 174 21.16 -0.86 -17.20
N ALA A 175 19.86 -0.92 -16.94
CA ALA A 175 19.15 -0.24 -15.84
C ALA A 175 17.78 -0.92 -15.63
N GLY A 176 17.18 -0.75 -14.45
CA GLY A 176 15.96 -1.46 -14.04
C GLY A 176 16.14 -2.32 -12.79
N ASP A 177 15.02 -2.70 -12.18
CA ASP A 177 14.97 -3.43 -10.90
C ASP A 177 15.35 -4.91 -11.05
N ASN A 178 15.18 -5.48 -12.25
CA ASN A 178 15.28 -6.91 -12.61
C ASN A 178 14.06 -7.75 -12.22
N GLY A 179 12.85 -7.19 -12.38
CA GLY A 179 11.55 -7.86 -12.27
C GLY A 179 11.37 -9.10 -13.16
N SER A 180 10.25 -9.81 -12.96
CA SER A 180 9.94 -11.09 -13.65
C SER A 180 8.85 -11.00 -14.71
N ASP A 181 8.01 -9.98 -14.61
CA ASP A 181 6.87 -9.69 -15.46
C ASP A 181 6.83 -8.16 -15.67
N PRO A 182 6.46 -7.65 -16.87
CA PRO A 182 6.41 -6.22 -17.14
C PRO A 182 5.43 -5.43 -16.26
N ASP A 183 5.84 -4.23 -15.84
CA ASP A 183 5.03 -3.29 -15.08
C ASP A 183 4.04 -2.52 -15.98
N HIS A 184 2.87 -2.18 -15.42
CA HIS A 184 1.99 -1.15 -15.95
C HIS A 184 2.19 0.16 -15.15
N SER A 185 2.14 1.30 -15.82
CA SER A 185 2.26 2.63 -15.19
C SER A 185 1.50 3.71 -15.96
N THR A 186 1.24 4.84 -15.30
CA THR A 186 0.68 6.04 -15.93
C THR A 186 1.57 7.24 -15.69
N PHE A 187 1.54 8.23 -16.60
CA PHE A 187 2.20 9.52 -16.39
C PHE A 187 1.44 10.65 -17.10
N SER A 188 1.73 11.90 -16.72
CA SER A 188 1.16 13.08 -17.36
C SER A 188 2.21 13.94 -18.08
N VAL A 189 1.80 14.60 -19.16
CA VAL A 189 2.60 15.54 -19.96
C VAL A 189 1.93 16.90 -19.91
N ASP A 190 2.55 17.88 -19.24
CA ASP A 190 2.08 19.26 -19.17
C ASP A 190 2.01 19.90 -20.58
N ALA A 191 0.89 20.56 -20.90
CA ALA A 191 0.67 21.11 -22.25
C ALA A 191 1.64 22.25 -22.64
N SER A 192 2.38 22.84 -21.71
CA SER A 192 3.44 23.83 -22.01
C SER A 192 4.71 23.22 -22.61
N VAL A 193 4.86 21.90 -22.56
CA VAL A 193 5.88 21.14 -23.31
C VAL A 193 5.51 21.06 -24.80
N LEU A 194 4.24 21.19 -25.14
CA LEU A 194 3.70 21.06 -26.49
C LEU A 194 3.78 22.37 -27.30
N HIS A 195 3.74 22.28 -28.63
CA HIS A 195 3.70 23.44 -29.52
C HIS A 195 2.92 23.21 -30.82
N GLU A 196 2.58 24.30 -31.52
CA GLU A 196 1.82 24.26 -32.78
C GLU A 196 2.61 23.48 -33.86
N GLY A 197 1.96 22.52 -34.52
CA GLY A 197 2.53 21.61 -35.52
C GLY A 197 2.94 20.25 -34.93
N THR A 198 3.97 19.65 -35.51
CA THR A 198 4.52 18.34 -35.13
C THR A 198 5.12 18.36 -33.73
N ASN A 199 4.66 17.48 -32.83
CA ASN A 199 5.23 17.24 -31.51
C ASN A 199 5.89 15.86 -31.52
N ASP A 200 7.14 15.78 -31.05
CA ASP A 200 7.92 14.55 -31.00
C ASP A 200 7.74 13.81 -29.68
N VAL A 201 7.49 12.50 -29.73
CA VAL A 201 7.52 11.59 -28.57
C VAL A 201 8.70 10.63 -28.75
N ALA A 202 9.48 10.44 -27.69
CA ALA A 202 10.66 9.58 -27.69
C ALA A 202 10.77 8.75 -26.41
N VAL A 203 11.14 7.48 -26.53
CA VAL A 203 11.23 6.54 -25.40
C VAL A 203 12.55 5.79 -25.46
N ALA A 204 13.23 5.66 -24.33
CA ALA A 204 14.35 4.74 -24.15
C ALA A 204 13.93 3.66 -23.15
N LEU A 205 14.01 2.39 -23.57
CA LEU A 205 13.70 1.20 -22.77
C LEU A 205 15.01 0.48 -22.46
N TYR A 206 15.27 0.20 -21.18
CA TYR A 206 16.53 -0.34 -20.69
C TYR A 206 16.34 -1.75 -20.13
N GLN A 207 17.25 -2.67 -20.46
CA GLN A 207 17.33 -3.99 -19.85
C GLN A 207 18.06 -3.91 -18.50
N GLY A 208 17.67 -4.70 -17.51
CA GLY A 208 18.28 -4.70 -16.18
C GLY A 208 19.66 -5.37 -16.14
N ARG A 209 19.91 -6.31 -17.07
CA ARG A 209 21.11 -7.15 -17.12
C ARG A 209 21.40 -7.72 -18.51
N SER A 210 22.65 -8.08 -18.77
CA SER A 210 23.13 -8.67 -20.04
C SER A 210 22.75 -10.14 -20.27
N ASN A 211 21.73 -10.62 -19.55
CA ASN A 211 21.14 -11.95 -19.68
C ASN A 211 19.70 -11.94 -19.12
N SER A 212 18.93 -10.89 -19.44
CA SER A 212 17.51 -10.85 -19.09
C SER A 212 16.75 -11.90 -19.89
N SER A 213 15.64 -12.41 -19.35
CA SER A 213 14.83 -13.41 -20.04
C SER A 213 13.90 -12.80 -21.06
N ASP A 214 13.61 -11.51 -20.95
CA ASP A 214 12.62 -10.78 -21.72
C ASP A 214 13.03 -9.34 -22.01
N VAL A 215 12.22 -8.69 -22.84
CA VAL A 215 12.08 -7.25 -23.02
C VAL A 215 10.61 -6.96 -23.39
N TYR A 216 10.03 -5.87 -22.90
CA TYR A 216 8.69 -5.42 -23.26
C TYR A 216 8.54 -3.89 -23.27
N PHE A 217 7.75 -3.37 -24.20
CA PHE A 217 7.25 -2.00 -24.21
C PHE A 217 5.94 -1.92 -25.00
N ASP A 218 4.89 -1.36 -24.41
CA ASP A 218 3.75 -0.85 -25.16
C ASP A 218 3.30 0.52 -24.58
N MET A 219 2.91 1.43 -25.46
CA MET A 219 2.27 2.70 -25.09
C MET A 219 0.78 2.55 -25.39
N GLU A 220 0.04 2.01 -24.42
CA GLU A 220 -1.37 1.66 -24.56
C GLU A 220 -2.18 2.90 -25.00
N SER A 221 -1.95 4.04 -24.35
CA SER A 221 -2.51 5.33 -24.76
C SER A 221 -1.60 6.54 -24.45
N LEU A 222 -1.79 7.63 -25.21
CA LEU A 222 -1.41 9.00 -24.85
C LEU A 222 -2.58 9.93 -25.24
N THR A 223 -3.39 10.30 -24.26
CA THR A 223 -4.73 10.89 -24.46
C THR A 223 -4.79 12.33 -23.95
N PRO A 224 -5.35 13.30 -24.71
CA PRO A 224 -5.46 14.68 -24.25
C PRO A 224 -6.49 14.86 -23.14
N VAL A 225 -6.20 15.76 -22.19
CA VAL A 225 -7.11 16.12 -21.10
C VAL A 225 -7.62 17.55 -21.31
N ASP A 226 -8.94 17.68 -21.54
CA ASP A 226 -9.63 18.97 -21.68
C ASP A 226 -9.34 19.88 -20.47
N ALA A 227 -8.98 21.13 -20.70
CA ALA A 227 -8.65 22.15 -19.70
C ALA A 227 -9.86 22.65 -18.88
N ALA A 228 -11.06 22.12 -19.13
CA ALA A 228 -12.22 22.22 -18.25
C ALA A 228 -12.46 20.96 -17.39
N THR A 229 -11.69 19.88 -17.59
CA THR A 229 -11.69 18.68 -16.76
C THR A 229 -10.92 18.95 -15.47
N PRO A 230 -11.53 18.75 -14.29
CA PRO A 230 -10.83 18.93 -13.03
C PRO A 230 -9.60 18.04 -12.89
N ALA A 231 -8.67 18.48 -12.05
CA ALA A 231 -7.58 17.66 -11.59
C ALA A 231 -8.08 16.34 -10.98
N GLN A 232 -7.36 15.26 -11.27
CA GLN A 232 -7.43 14.09 -10.40
C GLN A 232 -6.66 14.40 -9.13
N ILE A 233 -7.21 14.01 -7.99
CA ILE A 233 -6.62 14.18 -6.67
C ILE A 233 -6.77 12.83 -5.98
N SER A 234 -5.65 12.12 -5.84
CA SER A 234 -5.54 10.82 -5.19
C SER A 234 -4.82 10.94 -3.85
N ASP A 235 -4.71 9.83 -3.12
CA ASP A 235 -3.78 9.65 -2.00
C ASP A 235 -3.90 10.71 -0.89
N VAL A 236 -5.11 11.25 -0.75
CA VAL A 236 -5.44 12.21 0.30
C VAL A 236 -5.33 11.48 1.64
N VAL A 237 -4.38 11.87 2.47
CA VAL A 237 -4.16 11.30 3.81
C VAL A 237 -3.97 12.41 4.83
N MET A 238 -4.58 12.23 6.01
CA MET A 238 -4.32 13.05 7.18
C MET A 238 -3.23 12.39 8.01
N THR A 239 -2.07 13.03 8.13
CA THR A 239 -0.98 12.60 9.01
C THR A 239 -0.96 13.44 10.30
N ILE A 240 -0.27 12.93 11.32
CA ILE A 240 -0.16 13.58 12.63
C ILE A 240 0.49 14.98 12.53
N GLY A 241 0.03 15.90 13.38
CA GLY A 241 0.65 17.21 13.56
C GLY A 241 1.86 17.16 14.50
N ALA A 242 2.47 18.31 14.77
CA ALA A 242 3.51 18.40 15.81
C ALA A 242 2.94 18.39 17.24
N ASP A 243 1.66 18.76 17.36
CA ASP A 243 0.87 18.84 18.59
C ASP A 243 -0.61 18.48 18.28
N GLU A 244 -1.46 18.30 19.31
CA GLU A 244 -2.88 18.03 19.12
C GLU A 244 -3.66 19.19 18.47
N SER A 245 -3.08 20.40 18.42
CA SER A 245 -3.61 21.59 17.75
C SER A 245 -3.32 21.64 16.24
N SER A 246 -2.59 20.67 15.70
CA SER A 246 -2.16 20.63 14.29
C SER A 246 -2.46 19.29 13.64
N ARG A 247 -2.64 19.30 12.31
CA ARG A 247 -2.81 18.12 11.45
C ARG A 247 -2.11 18.37 10.13
N ASN A 248 -1.38 17.38 9.62
CA ASN A 248 -0.81 17.45 8.29
C ASN A 248 -1.75 16.78 7.30
N ILE A 249 -1.80 17.30 6.07
CA ILE A 249 -2.52 16.70 4.93
C ILE A 249 -1.50 16.48 3.83
N ALA A 250 -1.45 15.27 3.28
CA ALA A 250 -0.78 14.97 2.01
C ALA A 250 -1.81 14.58 0.94
N TRP A 251 -1.47 14.79 -0.33
CA TRP A 251 -2.22 14.32 -1.50
C TRP A 251 -1.34 14.29 -2.75
N TYR A 252 -1.74 13.51 -3.75
CA TYR A 252 -1.19 13.52 -5.11
C TYR A 252 -2.16 14.19 -6.08
N SER A 253 -1.67 14.71 -7.21
CA SER A 253 -2.49 15.26 -8.29
C SER A 253 -1.84 15.23 -9.68
N ASP A 254 -2.66 15.18 -10.74
CA ASP A 254 -2.26 15.44 -12.14
C ASP A 254 -2.10 16.96 -12.46
N SER A 255 -2.30 17.82 -11.46
CA SER A 255 -2.31 19.28 -11.57
C SER A 255 -0.91 19.90 -11.58
N ALA A 256 -0.64 20.77 -12.57
CA ALA A 256 0.56 21.62 -12.60
C ALA A 256 0.36 22.99 -11.92
N ALA A 257 -0.79 23.22 -11.27
CA ALA A 257 -1.13 24.48 -10.62
C ALA A 257 -0.59 24.59 -9.17
N ASP A 258 -0.48 25.81 -8.66
CA ASP A 258 -0.25 26.06 -7.23
C ASP A 258 -1.50 25.63 -6.43
N GLU A 259 -1.41 24.52 -5.69
CA GLU A 259 -2.52 23.99 -4.88
C GLU A 259 -2.41 24.35 -3.39
N VAL A 260 -3.53 24.23 -2.69
CA VAL A 260 -3.67 24.63 -1.28
C VAL A 260 -4.60 23.68 -0.52
N ALA A 261 -4.34 23.49 0.78
CA ALA A 261 -5.34 22.94 1.70
C ALA A 261 -6.19 24.09 2.26
N GLN A 262 -7.52 23.95 2.20
CA GLN A 262 -8.45 24.87 2.86
C GLN A 262 -9.18 24.16 4.00
N VAL A 263 -9.30 24.84 5.16
CA VAL A 263 -10.02 24.33 6.35
C VAL A 263 -10.99 25.36 6.94
N VAL A 264 -12.14 24.87 7.41
CA VAL A 264 -13.13 25.61 8.21
C VAL A 264 -13.67 24.74 9.36
N PRO A 265 -14.10 25.34 10.49
CA PRO A 265 -15.04 24.66 11.39
C PRO A 265 -16.27 24.19 10.60
N ALA A 266 -16.67 22.92 10.75
CA ALA A 266 -17.69 22.29 9.90
C ALA A 266 -19.06 22.99 9.93
N ALA A 267 -19.36 23.70 11.03
CA ALA A 267 -20.54 24.56 11.18
C ALA A 267 -20.59 25.77 10.20
N GLN A 268 -19.53 26.02 9.42
CA GLN A 268 -19.52 27.01 8.33
C GLN A 268 -19.92 26.44 6.95
N LEU A 269 -20.02 25.11 6.80
CA LEU A 269 -20.53 24.50 5.57
C LEU A 269 -22.00 24.84 5.36
N VAL A 270 -22.40 25.09 4.11
CA VAL A 270 -23.79 25.37 3.74
C VAL A 270 -24.29 24.31 2.78
N ASP A 271 -25.29 23.53 3.21
CA ASP A 271 -25.82 22.36 2.50
C ASP A 271 -24.72 21.34 2.08
N GLY A 272 -23.63 21.28 2.87
CA GLY A 272 -22.44 20.46 2.61
C GLY A 272 -21.34 21.14 1.79
N ALA A 273 -21.64 22.25 1.11
CA ALA A 273 -20.67 22.98 0.30
C ALA A 273 -19.72 23.84 1.14
N PHE A 274 -18.47 23.96 0.66
CA PHE A 274 -17.42 24.78 1.24
C PHE A 274 -17.71 26.29 1.06
N PRO A 275 -17.45 27.15 2.07
CA PRO A 275 -17.78 28.57 1.97
C PRO A 275 -16.77 29.35 1.12
N ALA A 276 -17.26 30.15 0.16
CA ALA A 276 -16.45 30.98 -0.76
C ALA A 276 -15.71 32.17 -0.09
N SER A 277 -15.63 32.21 1.25
CA SER A 277 -14.85 33.18 2.03
C SER A 277 -14.83 32.78 3.50
N GLY A 278 -13.70 32.95 4.19
CA GLY A 278 -13.57 32.69 5.63
C GLY A 278 -12.92 31.35 5.98
N ALA A 279 -12.50 30.58 4.98
CA ALA A 279 -11.55 29.49 5.16
C ALA A 279 -10.18 30.01 5.61
N THR A 280 -9.49 29.19 6.41
CA THR A 280 -8.03 29.25 6.49
C THR A 280 -7.49 28.51 5.27
N GLU A 281 -6.52 29.11 4.59
CA GLU A 281 -5.89 28.57 3.39
C GLU A 281 -4.40 28.38 3.67
N VAL A 282 -3.89 27.19 3.37
CA VAL A 282 -2.51 26.76 3.62
C VAL A 282 -1.91 26.35 2.28
N VAL A 283 -0.90 27.09 1.83
CA VAL A 283 -0.15 26.78 0.61
C VAL A 283 0.63 25.48 0.83
N SER A 284 0.53 24.53 -0.10
CA SER A 284 1.30 23.29 -0.02
C SER A 284 2.78 23.52 -0.31
N THR A 285 3.66 22.76 0.34
CA THR A 285 4.93 22.39 -0.30
C THR A 285 4.66 21.24 -1.27
N SER A 286 5.21 21.31 -2.48
CA SER A 286 4.96 20.32 -3.52
C SER A 286 6.19 20.01 -4.36
N GLY A 287 6.14 18.88 -5.06
CA GLY A 287 7.16 18.42 -5.98
C GLY A 287 6.64 17.27 -6.85
N THR A 288 7.46 16.80 -7.78
CA THR A 288 7.12 15.63 -8.61
C THR A 288 7.36 14.34 -7.82
N ALA A 289 6.38 13.44 -7.84
CA ALA A 289 6.40 12.13 -7.20
C ALA A 289 7.12 11.08 -8.07
N THR A 290 7.21 9.85 -7.57
CA THR A 290 7.95 8.75 -8.21
C THR A 290 7.31 8.30 -9.53
N ASP A 291 5.98 8.37 -9.62
CA ASP A 291 5.17 8.11 -10.83
C ASP A 291 5.14 9.29 -11.83
N GLY A 292 5.59 10.48 -11.43
CA GLY A 292 5.48 11.70 -12.23
C GLY A 292 4.23 12.55 -11.97
N GLN A 293 3.35 12.17 -11.03
CA GLN A 293 2.33 13.07 -10.49
C GLN A 293 2.98 14.17 -9.62
N GLN A 294 2.18 15.12 -9.15
CA GLN A 294 2.62 16.14 -8.20
C GLN A 294 2.13 15.76 -6.80
N TYR A 295 3.07 15.57 -5.86
CA TYR A 295 2.75 15.41 -4.44
C TYR A 295 2.66 16.79 -3.76
N HIS A 296 1.81 16.89 -2.74
CA HIS A 296 1.53 18.11 -2.01
C HIS A 296 1.39 17.83 -0.51
N HIS A 297 2.03 18.65 0.35
CA HIS A 297 1.90 18.60 1.81
C HIS A 297 1.46 19.95 2.38
N ALA A 298 0.53 19.96 3.34
CA ALA A 298 0.08 21.18 4.02
C ALA A 298 -0.27 20.95 5.51
N THR A 299 0.25 21.79 6.40
CA THR A 299 -0.05 21.76 7.84
C THR A 299 -1.24 22.66 8.22
N LEU A 300 -2.34 22.06 8.64
CA LEU A 300 -3.47 22.73 9.27
C LEU A 300 -3.13 22.97 10.75
N ALA A 301 -2.83 24.21 11.14
CA ALA A 301 -2.38 24.56 12.50
C ALA A 301 -3.34 25.50 13.25
N GLY A 302 -3.27 25.47 14.59
CA GLY A 302 -4.09 26.32 15.46
C GLY A 302 -5.55 25.86 15.56
N LEU A 303 -5.77 24.55 15.41
CA LEU A 303 -7.07 23.91 15.54
C LEU A 303 -7.47 23.90 17.02
N ALA A 304 -8.56 24.56 17.35
CA ALA A 304 -9.14 24.48 18.69
C ALA A 304 -9.63 23.05 18.99
N PRO A 305 -9.46 22.55 20.24
CA PRO A 305 -9.92 21.23 20.63
C PRO A 305 -11.46 21.11 20.62
N SER A 306 -11.94 19.88 20.76
CA SER A 306 -13.36 19.48 20.84
C SER A 306 -14.20 19.94 19.63
N THR A 307 -13.58 20.21 18.49
CA THR A 307 -14.19 20.91 17.34
C THR A 307 -14.25 20.02 16.10
N GLU A 308 -15.40 20.00 15.43
CA GLU A 308 -15.56 19.39 14.09
C GLU A 308 -15.08 20.38 13.03
N TYR A 309 -14.16 19.96 12.18
CA TYR A 309 -13.64 20.71 11.04
C TYR A 309 -14.03 20.03 9.72
N ALA A 310 -14.01 20.81 8.65
CA ALA A 310 -14.12 20.35 7.28
C ALA A 310 -12.94 20.92 6.48
N TYR A 311 -12.30 20.08 5.68
CA TYR A 311 -11.22 20.50 4.78
C TYR A 311 -11.47 20.03 3.35
N ARG A 312 -10.67 20.58 2.44
CA ARG A 312 -10.51 20.14 1.05
C ARG A 312 -9.12 20.55 0.56
N VAL A 313 -8.62 19.86 -0.45
CA VAL A 313 -7.36 20.18 -1.14
C VAL A 313 -7.62 20.42 -2.62
N GLY A 314 -6.66 21.01 -3.35
CA GLY A 314 -6.84 21.40 -4.74
C GLY A 314 -6.61 22.90 -4.99
N SER A 315 -7.23 23.42 -6.05
CA SER A 315 -7.13 24.81 -6.49
C SER A 315 -8.45 25.35 -7.09
N ASP A 316 -8.60 26.68 -7.13
CA ASP A 316 -9.68 27.34 -7.90
C ASP A 316 -9.42 27.35 -9.43
N ALA A 317 -8.28 26.83 -9.88
CA ALA A 317 -7.93 26.69 -11.30
C ALA A 317 -8.45 25.35 -11.84
N ASP A 318 -7.95 24.24 -11.29
CA ASP A 318 -8.19 22.88 -11.77
C ASP A 318 -9.14 22.08 -10.85
N GLY A 319 -9.65 22.68 -9.78
CA GLY A 319 -10.73 22.10 -8.96
C GLY A 319 -10.26 21.55 -7.62
N TRP A 320 -11.20 20.93 -6.90
CA TRP A 320 -11.04 20.60 -5.48
C TRP A 320 -11.48 19.18 -5.17
N SER A 321 -10.82 18.58 -4.18
CA SER A 321 -11.20 17.30 -3.59
C SER A 321 -12.62 17.30 -3.03
N THR A 322 -13.12 16.11 -2.70
CA THR A 322 -14.26 15.94 -1.80
C THR A 322 -14.02 16.68 -0.47
N VAL A 323 -15.09 17.21 0.13
CA VAL A 323 -15.04 17.91 1.42
C VAL A 323 -15.09 16.89 2.55
N THR A 324 -13.93 16.49 3.05
CA THR A 324 -13.80 15.58 4.19
C THR A 324 -13.95 16.31 5.52
N ARG A 325 -14.40 15.61 6.56
CA ARG A 325 -14.51 16.13 7.92
C ARG A 325 -13.73 15.30 8.90
N PHE A 326 -13.19 15.98 9.90
CA PHE A 326 -12.48 15.39 11.02
C PHE A 326 -12.87 16.12 12.32
N ARG A 327 -12.42 15.58 13.45
CA ARG A 327 -12.67 16.14 14.77
C ARG A 327 -11.36 16.17 15.55
N THR A 328 -11.08 17.28 16.23
CA THR A 328 -10.03 17.34 17.25
C THR A 328 -10.52 16.72 18.55
N GLY A 329 -9.61 16.05 19.26
CA GLY A 329 -9.83 15.62 20.64
C GLY A 329 -10.23 16.75 21.56
N ASP A 330 -10.86 16.42 22.68
CA ASP A 330 -11.41 17.45 23.57
C ASP A 330 -10.37 18.21 24.40
N GLY A 331 -9.15 17.66 24.50
CA GLY A 331 -7.97 18.32 25.04
C GLY A 331 -7.95 18.38 26.56
N ASP A 332 -8.44 17.35 27.25
CA ASP A 332 -8.29 17.20 28.71
C ASP A 332 -7.05 16.41 29.16
N GLY A 333 -6.44 15.62 28.25
CA GLY A 333 -5.17 14.93 28.43
C GLY A 333 -5.24 13.42 28.18
N ASP A 334 -6.43 12.83 28.38
CA ASP A 334 -6.68 11.41 28.10
C ASP A 334 -7.06 11.20 26.61
N TYR A 335 -6.59 10.13 25.98
CA TYR A 335 -6.92 9.80 24.58
C TYR A 335 -6.74 8.30 24.28
N SER A 336 -7.27 7.82 23.14
CA SER A 336 -6.99 6.47 22.65
C SER A 336 -6.50 6.45 21.20
N PHE A 337 -5.81 5.39 20.80
CA PHE A 337 -5.33 5.18 19.43
C PHE A 337 -5.27 3.72 19.03
N VAL A 338 -5.26 3.47 17.72
CA VAL A 338 -5.15 2.13 17.13
C VAL A 338 -3.71 1.91 16.67
N PHE A 339 -3.00 0.96 17.29
CA PHE A 339 -1.64 0.57 16.92
C PHE A 339 -1.64 -0.72 16.07
N ILE A 340 -0.94 -0.70 14.95
CA ILE A 340 -0.87 -1.79 13.95
C ILE A 340 0.55 -1.99 13.43
N GLY A 341 0.88 -3.22 13.05
CA GLY A 341 2.10 -3.57 12.33
C GLY A 341 1.79 -4.02 10.91
N ASP A 342 2.80 -3.90 10.04
CA ASP A 342 3.03 -4.79 8.90
C ASP A 342 1.78 -5.04 8.05
N ALA A 343 1.17 -3.96 7.57
CA ALA A 343 0.12 -4.03 6.56
C ALA A 343 0.72 -4.54 5.24
N GLN A 344 1.93 -4.07 4.92
CA GLN A 344 2.86 -4.59 3.90
C GLN A 344 2.11 -5.02 2.63
N ILE A 345 1.33 -4.10 2.07
CA ILE A 345 0.39 -4.38 0.97
C ILE A 345 1.17 -4.93 -0.22
N GLY A 346 0.76 -6.08 -0.76
CA GLY A 346 1.45 -6.81 -1.82
C GLY A 346 2.27 -8.02 -1.34
N ALA A 347 2.52 -8.16 -0.03
CA ALA A 347 3.38 -9.23 0.49
C ALA A 347 2.81 -10.66 0.34
N SER A 348 1.49 -10.81 0.17
CA SER A 348 0.89 -12.12 -0.17
C SER A 348 1.05 -12.48 -1.65
N GLY A 349 1.54 -11.55 -2.47
CA GLY A 349 1.42 -11.58 -3.94
C GLY A 349 0.05 -11.14 -4.45
N ASN A 350 -0.85 -10.65 -3.58
CA ASN A 350 -2.20 -10.21 -3.96
C ASN A 350 -2.59 -8.90 -3.25
N VAL A 351 -2.20 -7.77 -3.87
CA VAL A 351 -2.51 -6.40 -3.43
C VAL A 351 -3.98 -6.21 -3.04
N ALA A 352 -4.92 -6.77 -3.80
CA ALA A 352 -6.35 -6.62 -3.52
C ALA A 352 -6.82 -7.40 -2.27
N SER A 353 -6.20 -8.54 -1.98
CA SER A 353 -6.48 -9.31 -0.75
C SER A 353 -5.91 -8.59 0.47
N ASP A 354 -4.68 -8.11 0.37
CA ASP A 354 -4.00 -7.39 1.46
C ASP A 354 -4.72 -6.07 1.78
N THR A 355 -5.19 -5.37 0.74
CA THR A 355 -6.01 -4.17 0.83
C THR A 355 -7.33 -4.45 1.56
N GLN A 356 -8.05 -5.52 1.19
CA GLN A 356 -9.31 -5.85 1.85
C GLN A 356 -9.11 -6.21 3.33
N GLY A 357 -8.09 -7.00 3.67
CA GLY A 357 -7.79 -7.34 5.06
C GLY A 357 -7.38 -6.12 5.91
N TRP A 358 -6.68 -5.15 5.30
CA TRP A 358 -6.34 -3.88 5.94
C TRP A 358 -7.57 -2.98 6.17
N VAL A 359 -8.45 -2.86 5.16
CA VAL A 359 -9.75 -2.16 5.28
C VAL A 359 -10.61 -2.81 6.37
N ASP A 360 -10.74 -4.14 6.38
CA ASP A 360 -11.53 -4.88 7.36
C ASP A 360 -11.00 -4.65 8.79
N THR A 361 -9.67 -4.61 8.98
CA THR A 361 -9.05 -4.28 10.27
C THR A 361 -9.38 -2.86 10.74
N LEU A 362 -9.32 -1.84 9.87
CA LEU A 362 -9.67 -0.46 10.28
C LEU A 362 -11.18 -0.26 10.49
N ASP A 363 -12.03 -0.92 9.72
CA ASP A 363 -13.49 -0.93 9.93
C ASP A 363 -13.86 -1.62 11.26
N ALA A 364 -13.20 -2.73 11.60
CA ALA A 364 -13.36 -3.41 12.89
C ALA A 364 -12.85 -2.54 14.06
N ALA A 365 -11.67 -1.94 13.91
CA ALA A 365 -11.07 -1.07 14.93
C ALA A 365 -11.91 0.19 15.18
N GLU A 366 -12.40 0.87 14.14
CA GLU A 366 -13.32 2.02 14.32
C GLU A 366 -14.67 1.59 14.90
N GLN A 367 -15.22 0.43 14.51
CA GLN A 367 -16.49 -0.04 15.06
C GLN A 367 -16.41 -0.30 16.58
N ALA A 368 -15.29 -0.81 17.05
CA ALA A 368 -15.03 -1.04 18.47
C ALA A 368 -14.61 0.24 19.21
N PHE A 369 -13.76 1.07 18.59
CA PHE A 369 -13.10 2.24 19.19
C PHE A 369 -13.34 3.53 18.38
N PRO A 370 -14.60 3.99 18.20
CA PRO A 370 -14.95 5.16 17.37
C PRO A 370 -14.53 6.51 17.97
N GLY A 371 -13.73 6.49 19.04
CA GLY A 371 -13.11 7.66 19.68
C GLY A 371 -11.61 7.78 19.43
N SER A 372 -10.96 6.81 18.77
CA SER A 372 -9.51 6.81 18.57
C SER A 372 -9.02 8.01 17.77
N GLU A 373 -8.02 8.71 18.32
CA GLU A 373 -7.57 10.02 17.86
C GLU A 373 -6.38 9.97 16.90
N MET A 374 -5.80 8.78 16.69
CA MET A 374 -4.82 8.48 15.64
C MET A 374 -4.82 6.98 15.29
N VAL A 375 -4.32 6.65 14.10
CA VAL A 375 -3.88 5.31 13.68
C VAL A 375 -2.36 5.33 13.68
N PHE A 376 -1.71 4.30 14.22
CA PHE A 376 -0.27 4.27 14.46
C PHE A 376 0.33 3.02 13.82
N SER A 377 1.03 3.18 12.70
CA SER A 377 1.66 2.11 11.92
C SER A 377 3.13 1.92 12.33
N ALA A 378 3.51 0.68 12.64
CA ALA A 378 4.87 0.30 13.01
C ALA A 378 5.86 0.16 11.83
N GLY A 379 5.51 0.65 10.64
CA GLY A 379 6.30 0.46 9.41
C GLY A 379 5.80 -0.70 8.56
N ASP A 380 6.37 -0.78 7.35
CA ASP A 380 5.94 -1.64 6.24
C ASP A 380 4.45 -1.41 5.92
N GLN A 381 4.19 -0.26 5.30
CA GLN A 381 2.90 0.04 4.70
C GLN A 381 2.73 -0.71 3.39
N VAL A 382 3.77 -0.74 2.56
CA VAL A 382 3.82 -1.44 1.26
C VAL A 382 4.85 -2.57 1.29
N ASN A 383 4.82 -3.49 0.32
CA ASN A 383 5.85 -4.52 0.14
C ASN A 383 6.98 -4.08 -0.81
N THR A 384 6.72 -3.11 -1.69
CA THR A 384 7.65 -2.62 -2.72
C THR A 384 7.67 -1.09 -2.68
N ALA A 385 8.79 -0.50 -2.26
CA ALA A 385 8.88 0.93 -1.94
C ALA A 385 8.44 1.92 -3.04
N SER A 386 8.55 1.56 -4.33
CA SER A 386 8.15 2.42 -5.46
C SER A 386 6.74 2.13 -6.00
N ASN A 387 6.02 1.14 -5.47
CA ASN A 387 4.78 0.65 -6.07
C ASN A 387 3.55 1.43 -5.60
N GLU A 388 3.13 2.41 -6.40
CA GLU A 388 1.99 3.28 -6.06
C GLU A 388 0.65 2.52 -5.93
N ALA A 389 0.45 1.38 -6.62
CA ALA A 389 -0.75 0.57 -6.44
C ALA A 389 -0.83 -0.11 -5.05
N GLN A 390 0.30 -0.36 -4.40
CA GLN A 390 0.35 -0.80 -3.00
C GLN A 390 0.07 0.38 -2.05
N TYR A 391 0.49 1.60 -2.38
CA TYR A 391 0.12 2.80 -1.64
C TYR A 391 -1.37 3.13 -1.78
N GLU A 392 -1.97 3.06 -2.98
CA GLU A 392 -3.42 3.20 -3.17
C GLU A 392 -4.18 2.19 -2.28
N GLY A 393 -3.74 0.93 -2.28
CA GLY A 393 -4.30 -0.11 -1.40
C GLY A 393 -4.20 0.26 0.08
N PHE A 394 -3.03 0.72 0.55
CA PHE A 394 -2.81 1.13 1.93
C PHE A 394 -3.61 2.40 2.31
N LEU A 395 -3.78 3.36 1.40
CA LEU A 395 -4.46 4.64 1.62
C LEU A 395 -5.98 4.59 1.37
N SER A 396 -6.48 3.51 0.77
CA SER A 396 -7.91 3.28 0.50
C SER A 396 -8.88 3.39 1.69
N PRO A 397 -8.52 3.10 2.96
CA PRO A 397 -9.47 3.23 4.07
C PRO A 397 -9.83 4.69 4.36
N ALA A 398 -11.12 5.03 4.21
CA ALA A 398 -11.64 6.39 4.42
C ALA A 398 -11.51 6.92 5.86
N GLN A 399 -11.02 6.10 6.79
CA GLN A 399 -10.51 6.48 8.11
C GLN A 399 -9.29 7.41 7.99
N LEU A 400 -8.34 7.12 7.09
CA LEU A 400 -7.04 7.80 7.01
C LEU A 400 -7.13 9.24 6.49
N GLN A 401 -8.28 9.65 5.92
CA GLN A 401 -8.57 11.05 5.58
C GLN A 401 -9.07 11.90 6.75
N ARG A 402 -9.29 11.32 7.94
CA ARG A 402 -9.99 11.99 9.07
C ARG A 402 -9.55 11.58 10.46
N ILE A 403 -8.92 10.41 10.59
CA ILE A 403 -8.16 9.98 11.75
C ILE A 403 -6.68 10.12 11.36
N PRO A 404 -5.87 10.89 12.09
CA PRO A 404 -4.46 11.10 11.79
C PRO A 404 -3.67 9.80 11.76
N LEU A 405 -2.90 9.60 10.71
CA LEU A 405 -1.93 8.53 10.60
C LEU A 405 -0.57 8.97 11.17
N VAL A 406 -0.01 8.14 12.03
CA VAL A 406 1.41 8.12 12.41
C VAL A 406 2.05 6.95 11.69
N THR A 407 3.12 7.17 10.93
CA THR A 407 3.89 6.10 10.28
C THR A 407 5.31 6.04 10.84
N ASN A 408 5.73 4.86 11.25
CA ASN A 408 7.13 4.48 11.12
C ASN A 408 7.41 4.07 9.69
N ILE A 409 8.68 4.13 9.32
CA ILE A 409 9.20 3.63 8.05
C ILE A 409 9.83 2.25 8.29
N GLY A 410 9.35 1.26 7.55
CA GLY A 410 9.86 -0.11 7.58
C GLY A 410 10.90 -0.37 6.50
N ASN A 411 11.34 -1.62 6.37
CA ASN A 411 12.38 -1.98 5.41
C ASN A 411 11.86 -2.21 3.98
N HIS A 412 10.55 -2.40 3.81
CA HIS A 412 9.90 -2.45 2.50
C HIS A 412 9.55 -1.05 1.98
N ASP A 413 9.39 -0.05 2.86
CA ASP A 413 9.09 1.34 2.47
C ASP A 413 10.34 2.16 2.06
N VAL A 414 11.52 1.81 2.60
CA VAL A 414 12.70 2.71 2.61
C VAL A 414 13.41 2.89 1.27
N ALA A 415 13.20 1.98 0.30
CA ALA A 415 14.04 1.91 -0.91
C ALA A 415 13.73 2.97 -1.99
N SER A 416 12.63 3.71 -1.82
CA SER A 416 12.15 4.79 -2.71
C SER A 416 12.02 6.10 -1.94
N LEU A 417 11.67 7.20 -2.62
CA LEU A 417 11.19 8.43 -1.98
C LEU A 417 9.66 8.50 -1.87
N ALA A 418 8.90 7.53 -2.40
CA ALA A 418 7.43 7.51 -2.34
C ALA A 418 6.87 7.64 -0.91
N TYR A 419 7.50 7.00 0.09
CA TYR A 419 7.15 7.21 1.51
C TYR A 419 7.19 8.69 1.94
N GLU A 420 8.20 9.45 1.51
CA GLU A 420 8.31 10.89 1.81
C GLU A 420 7.32 11.73 0.99
N GLN A 421 6.89 11.24 -0.16
CA GLN A 421 5.93 11.91 -1.04
C GLN A 421 4.50 11.73 -0.48
N HIS A 422 4.15 10.53 -0.01
CA HIS A 422 2.87 10.21 0.65
C HIS A 422 2.72 10.74 2.08
N PHE A 423 3.77 10.74 2.90
CA PHE A 423 3.63 11.00 4.34
C PHE A 423 4.27 12.31 4.82
N ALA A 424 3.41 13.34 5.00
CA ALA A 424 3.79 14.61 5.60
C ALA A 424 3.97 14.50 7.14
N LEU A 425 5.16 14.19 7.62
CA LEU A 425 5.45 13.95 9.04
C LEU A 425 6.02 15.19 9.77
N PRO A 426 5.74 15.38 11.07
CA PRO A 426 6.22 16.52 11.85
C PRO A 426 7.68 16.35 12.28
N ASN A 427 8.43 17.45 12.35
CA ASN A 427 9.78 17.53 12.95
C ASN A 427 10.83 16.51 12.45
N VAL A 428 10.68 15.97 11.23
CA VAL A 428 11.64 15.04 10.63
C VAL A 428 13.03 15.69 10.52
N THR A 429 14.07 15.01 11.00
CA THR A 429 15.45 15.47 10.89
C THR A 429 16.17 14.84 9.69
N THR A 430 17.07 15.62 9.08
CA THR A 430 18.00 15.14 8.05
C THR A 430 19.40 14.86 8.60
N GLU A 431 19.57 14.88 9.93
CA GLU A 431 20.84 14.59 10.62
C GLU A 431 20.90 13.15 11.18
N TYR A 432 19.73 12.54 11.45
CA TYR A 432 19.59 11.20 12.05
C TYR A 432 18.52 10.38 11.33
N GLY A 433 18.71 9.06 11.23
CA GLY A 433 17.77 8.18 10.54
C GLY A 433 17.67 8.44 9.03
N LYS A 434 18.67 9.06 8.41
CA LYS A 434 18.67 9.35 6.97
C LYS A 434 19.82 8.55 6.32
N PRO A 435 19.61 7.27 6.02
CA PRO A 435 20.71 6.34 5.80
C PRO A 435 21.43 6.55 4.46
N ASP A 436 20.81 7.24 3.50
CA ASP A 436 21.46 8.03 2.45
C ASP A 436 20.47 9.05 1.85
N ALA A 437 20.86 9.72 0.76
CA ALA A 437 20.07 10.76 0.09
C ALA A 437 19.09 10.22 -0.98
N THR A 438 19.07 8.91 -1.22
CA THR A 438 18.20 8.23 -2.21
C THR A 438 17.10 7.40 -1.54
N ARG A 439 17.33 6.91 -0.33
CA ARG A 439 16.35 6.21 0.51
C ARG A 439 15.51 7.16 1.36
N ALA A 440 14.25 6.82 1.59
CA ALA A 440 13.31 7.61 2.38
C ALA A 440 13.58 7.60 3.89
N GLY A 441 12.89 8.51 4.58
CA GLY A 441 12.75 8.60 6.02
C GLY A 441 13.73 9.57 6.67
N GLY A 442 13.75 9.50 7.99
CA GLY A 442 14.45 10.38 8.90
C GLY A 442 13.89 10.10 10.29
N ASP A 443 14.66 10.31 11.34
CA ASP A 443 14.09 10.27 12.69
C ASP A 443 13.16 11.49 12.88
N TYR A 444 12.10 11.36 13.68
CA TYR A 444 11.14 12.44 13.90
C TYR A 444 10.47 12.37 15.27
N TRP A 445 9.75 13.42 15.67
CA TRP A 445 9.07 13.47 16.97
C TRP A 445 7.83 14.37 16.95
N PHE A 446 6.89 14.12 17.87
CA PHE A 446 5.73 14.97 18.13
C PHE A 446 5.26 14.82 19.57
N THR A 447 4.42 15.73 20.05
CA THR A 447 3.66 15.55 21.30
C THR A 447 2.19 15.32 21.00
N TYR A 448 1.49 14.58 21.85
CA TYR A 448 0.03 14.48 21.81
C TYR A 448 -0.52 14.35 23.23
N GLY A 449 -1.23 15.38 23.69
CA GLY A 449 -1.47 15.55 25.12
C GLY A 449 -0.14 15.53 25.88
N ASP A 450 -0.10 14.83 27.01
CA ASP A 450 1.07 14.79 27.88
C ASP A 450 2.08 13.68 27.48
N THR A 451 2.10 13.26 26.22
CA THR A 451 2.99 12.21 25.70
C THR A 451 3.94 12.75 24.64
N LEU A 452 5.25 12.49 24.82
CA LEU A 452 6.29 12.70 23.83
C LEU A 452 6.53 11.41 23.04
N TYR A 453 6.28 11.46 21.73
CA TYR A 453 6.54 10.38 20.79
C TYR A 453 7.82 10.65 19.99
N ILE A 454 8.72 9.67 19.94
CA ILE A 454 9.98 9.75 19.18
C ILE A 454 10.08 8.53 18.26
N SER A 455 10.24 8.78 16.97
CA SER A 455 10.24 7.76 15.92
C SER A 455 11.60 7.66 15.27
N PHE A 456 12.14 6.44 15.13
CA PHE A 456 13.39 6.18 14.43
C PHE A 456 13.16 5.50 13.08
N ASN A 457 13.91 5.94 12.06
CA ASN A 457 14.06 5.20 10.81
C ASN A 457 15.08 4.08 11.01
N SER A 458 14.63 2.93 11.51
CA SER A 458 15.50 1.78 11.81
C SER A 458 16.17 1.10 10.60
N ASN A 459 16.05 1.67 9.40
CA ASN A 459 16.85 1.30 8.23
C ASN A 459 18.20 2.01 8.17
N ASP A 460 18.40 3.01 9.02
CA ASP A 460 19.72 3.49 9.42
C ASP A 460 20.27 2.59 10.53
N MET A 461 21.56 2.27 10.43
CA MET A 461 22.26 1.39 11.37
C MET A 461 23.09 2.17 12.40
N ASP A 462 22.98 3.49 12.44
CA ASP A 462 23.53 4.32 13.51
C ASP A 462 22.60 4.35 14.74
N ASP A 463 22.51 3.22 15.45
CA ASP A 463 21.79 3.11 16.74
C ASP A 463 22.26 4.15 17.77
N ALA A 464 23.54 4.52 17.73
CA ALA A 464 24.10 5.57 18.56
C ALA A 464 23.61 6.97 18.14
N GLY A 465 23.41 7.19 16.84
CA GLY A 465 22.77 8.37 16.26
C GLY A 465 21.31 8.51 16.71
N HIS A 466 20.49 7.47 16.54
CA HIS A 466 19.11 7.44 17.05
C HIS A 466 19.05 7.77 18.55
N ALA A 467 19.96 7.19 19.34
CA ALA A 467 20.09 7.49 20.77
C ALA A 467 20.57 8.92 21.06
N GLU A 468 21.39 9.55 20.21
CA GLU A 468 21.73 10.99 20.34
C GLU A 468 20.53 11.87 20.02
N PHE A 469 19.76 11.55 18.97
CA PHE A 469 18.52 12.25 18.61
C PHE A 469 17.49 12.20 19.74
N ALA A 470 17.15 11.01 20.23
CA ALA A 470 16.22 10.85 21.36
C ALA A 470 16.70 11.62 22.59
N ARG A 471 18.00 11.58 22.91
CA ARG A 471 18.57 12.33 24.04
C ARG A 471 18.43 13.85 23.88
N LYS A 472 18.56 14.39 22.67
CA LYS A 472 18.32 15.81 22.38
C LYS A 472 16.84 16.17 22.54
N VAL A 473 15.94 15.40 21.93
CA VAL A 473 14.50 15.66 22.02
C VAL A 473 14.01 15.54 23.47
N ILE A 474 14.54 14.61 24.26
CA ILE A 474 14.22 14.46 25.69
C ILE A 474 14.88 15.55 26.55
N GLU A 475 16.08 16.05 26.22
CA GLU A 475 16.68 17.21 26.91
C GLU A 475 15.93 18.53 26.61
N GLU A 476 15.30 18.66 25.44
CA GLU A 476 14.56 19.87 25.04
C GLU A 476 13.06 19.83 25.38
N HIS A 477 12.41 18.66 25.37
CA HIS A 477 10.95 18.49 25.54
C HIS A 477 10.52 17.44 26.57
N GLY A 478 11.43 16.63 27.12
CA GLY A 478 11.09 15.57 28.07
C GLY A 478 10.56 16.08 29.42
N ASP A 479 10.93 17.30 29.82
CA ASP A 479 10.38 18.00 30.99
C ASP A 479 8.95 18.52 30.77
N GLU A 480 8.42 18.47 29.54
CA GLU A 480 7.06 18.90 29.18
C GLU A 480 6.07 17.73 29.04
N ALA A 481 6.54 16.47 29.13
CA ALA A 481 5.74 15.27 28.92
C ALA A 481 5.68 14.35 30.16
N ARG A 482 4.50 13.79 30.42
CA ARG A 482 4.26 12.73 31.41
C ARG A 482 4.80 11.39 30.94
N TRP A 483 4.59 11.06 29.65
CA TRP A 483 4.98 9.79 29.03
C TRP A 483 6.03 9.98 27.94
N LYS A 484 6.99 9.06 27.84
CA LYS A 484 7.94 8.99 26.72
C LYS A 484 7.76 7.66 25.98
N VAL A 485 7.29 7.73 24.74
CA VAL A 485 7.09 6.58 23.86
C VAL A 485 8.08 6.66 22.70
N VAL A 486 8.84 5.59 22.49
CA VAL A 486 9.72 5.44 21.33
C VAL A 486 9.13 4.42 20.36
N THR A 487 9.37 4.58 19.06
CA THR A 487 8.89 3.63 18.06
C THR A 487 9.87 3.46 16.91
N PHE A 488 10.04 2.22 16.45
CA PHE A 488 10.87 1.86 15.31
C PHE A 488 10.46 0.48 14.77
N HIS A 489 10.62 0.27 13.47
CA HIS A 489 10.07 -0.91 12.80
C HIS A 489 10.72 -2.23 13.26
N HIS A 490 12.05 -2.33 13.17
CA HIS A 490 12.78 -3.58 13.41
C HIS A 490 12.65 -4.10 14.86
N SER A 491 11.88 -5.16 15.07
CA SER A 491 11.63 -5.75 16.39
C SER A 491 12.91 -6.28 17.08
N VAL A 492 13.48 -5.48 17.99
CA VAL A 492 14.62 -5.92 18.82
C VAL A 492 14.26 -7.09 19.73
N TYR A 493 12.99 -7.38 19.99
CA TYR A 493 12.53 -8.55 20.74
C TYR A 493 11.75 -9.57 19.88
N SER A 494 12.14 -9.67 18.60
CA SER A 494 11.71 -10.74 17.70
C SER A 494 11.88 -12.14 18.31
N VAL A 495 10.88 -13.00 18.09
CA VAL A 495 10.82 -14.43 18.48
C VAL A 495 10.65 -15.37 17.27
N ALA A 496 10.31 -14.82 16.11
CA ALA A 496 10.14 -15.58 14.87
C ALA A 496 11.43 -15.57 14.03
N SER A 497 11.34 -15.41 12.70
CA SER A 497 12.44 -15.46 11.73
C SER A 497 13.64 -14.57 12.11
N HIS A 498 13.40 -13.31 12.48
CA HIS A 498 14.45 -12.29 12.60
C HIS A 498 15.21 -12.31 13.93
N SER A 499 14.80 -13.17 14.86
CA SER A 499 15.28 -13.21 16.26
C SER A 499 16.79 -13.49 16.43
N SER A 500 17.45 -13.90 15.36
CA SER A 500 18.86 -14.28 15.25
C SER A 500 19.67 -13.43 14.27
N ASP A 501 19.05 -12.46 13.61
CA ASP A 501 19.66 -11.74 12.48
C ASP A 501 20.65 -10.68 12.99
N SER A 502 21.71 -10.42 12.22
CA SER A 502 22.91 -9.76 12.76
C SER A 502 22.70 -8.29 13.13
N ASP A 503 21.85 -7.61 12.39
CA ASP A 503 21.30 -6.30 12.65
C ASP A 503 20.40 -6.32 13.90
N ILE A 504 19.39 -7.19 13.96
CA ILE A 504 18.50 -7.32 15.14
C ILE A 504 19.29 -7.60 16.42
N VAL A 505 20.31 -8.45 16.36
CA VAL A 505 21.23 -8.75 17.48
C VAL A 505 22.09 -7.55 17.86
N THR A 506 22.47 -6.69 16.92
CA THR A 506 23.16 -5.42 17.20
C THR A 506 22.22 -4.37 17.81
N ARG A 507 21.07 -4.10 17.18
CA ARG A 507 20.05 -3.15 17.68
C ARG A 507 19.59 -3.52 19.10
N ARG A 508 19.36 -4.82 19.36
CA ARG A 508 19.05 -5.39 20.69
C ARG A 508 20.14 -5.14 21.73
N ALA A 509 21.40 -4.98 21.33
CA ALA A 509 22.51 -4.72 22.23
C ALA A 509 22.75 -3.22 22.50
N GLU A 510 22.26 -2.32 21.63
CA GLU A 510 22.55 -0.88 21.70
C GLU A 510 21.31 -0.02 22.02
N LEU A 511 20.15 -0.27 21.40
CA LEU A 511 18.94 0.54 21.64
C LEU A 511 18.31 0.31 23.03
N PRO A 512 18.02 -0.92 23.51
CA PRO A 512 17.36 -1.08 24.81
C PRO A 512 18.12 -0.47 26.00
N PRO A 513 19.46 -0.60 26.10
CA PRO A 513 20.24 0.14 27.10
C PRO A 513 20.12 1.67 26.99
N ALA A 514 19.99 2.22 25.78
CA ALA A 514 19.79 3.65 25.58
C ALA A 514 18.37 4.10 25.96
N MET A 515 17.34 3.29 25.70
CA MET A 515 15.96 3.60 26.12
C MET A 515 15.85 3.66 27.65
N SER A 516 16.49 2.69 28.33
CA SER A 516 16.67 2.70 29.78
C SER A 516 17.45 3.91 30.30
N GLU A 517 18.54 4.34 29.64
CA GLU A 517 19.30 5.53 30.05
C GLU A 517 18.49 6.84 29.97
N LEU A 518 17.46 6.87 29.11
CA LEU A 518 16.64 8.06 28.83
C LEU A 518 15.31 8.09 29.60
N ASP A 519 15.09 7.12 30.49
CA ASP A 519 13.84 6.87 31.22
C ASP A 519 12.63 6.85 30.24
N VAL A 520 12.71 6.04 29.17
CA VAL A 520 11.62 5.78 28.22
C VAL A 520 10.63 4.79 28.84
N ASP A 521 9.33 5.02 28.69
CA ASP A 521 8.30 4.17 29.30
C ASP A 521 7.95 2.94 28.43
N LEU A 522 7.80 3.17 27.12
CA LEU A 522 7.25 2.21 26.16
C LEU A 522 7.95 2.29 24.80
N VAL A 523 8.14 1.12 24.17
CA VAL A 523 8.67 0.98 22.81
C VAL A 523 7.71 0.17 21.93
N LEU A 524 7.36 0.71 20.76
CA LEU A 524 6.42 0.11 19.79
C LEU A 524 7.13 -0.29 18.47
N MET A 525 6.92 -1.52 17.99
CA MET A 525 7.64 -2.14 16.86
C MET A 525 6.74 -3.05 15.98
N GLY A 526 7.25 -3.45 14.80
CA GLY A 526 6.61 -4.38 13.85
C GLY A 526 7.61 -5.44 13.34
N HIS A 527 7.74 -5.63 12.03
CA HIS A 527 8.77 -6.40 11.31
C HIS A 527 8.74 -7.93 11.49
N ASP A 528 8.47 -8.44 12.70
CA ASP A 528 8.55 -9.87 12.99
C ASP A 528 7.26 -10.64 12.64
N HIS A 529 6.25 -9.98 12.03
CA HIS A 529 4.95 -10.54 11.64
C HIS A 529 4.38 -11.53 12.67
N VAL A 530 4.47 -11.18 13.95
CA VAL A 530 4.05 -11.96 15.12
C VAL A 530 3.86 -11.03 16.30
N TYR A 531 2.84 -11.26 17.14
CA TYR A 531 2.65 -10.43 18.33
C TYR A 531 3.63 -10.84 19.43
N VAL A 532 4.34 -9.86 20.01
CA VAL A 532 5.21 -10.05 21.20
C VAL A 532 5.02 -8.91 22.18
N ARG A 533 4.83 -9.24 23.45
CA ARG A 533 5.00 -8.33 24.59
C ARG A 533 6.17 -8.81 25.44
N SER A 534 7.13 -7.92 25.71
CA SER A 534 8.23 -8.24 26.61
C SER A 534 7.81 -8.26 28.08
N HIS A 535 8.64 -8.85 28.93
CA HIS A 535 8.73 -8.44 30.34
C HIS A 535 9.16 -6.96 30.41
N LEU A 536 9.05 -6.31 31.57
CA LEU A 536 9.76 -5.04 31.80
C LEU A 536 11.27 -5.30 31.67
N MET A 537 11.98 -4.46 30.91
CA MET A 537 13.40 -4.65 30.60
C MET A 537 14.25 -3.53 31.19
N SER A 538 15.24 -3.86 32.03
CA SER A 538 16.31 -2.94 32.43
C SER A 538 17.50 -3.18 31.48
N GLY A 539 17.65 -2.28 30.51
CA GLY A 539 18.46 -2.46 29.32
C GLY A 539 18.07 -3.73 28.57
N THR A 540 19.00 -4.68 28.47
CA THR A 540 18.75 -6.00 27.84
C THR A 540 18.29 -7.09 28.83
N THR A 541 18.02 -6.76 30.10
CA THR A 541 17.73 -7.73 31.16
C THR A 541 16.24 -7.73 31.52
N PRO A 542 15.52 -8.87 31.37
CA PRO A 542 14.12 -8.95 31.74
C PRO A 542 13.94 -9.01 33.27
N VAL A 543 12.91 -8.34 33.76
CA VAL A 543 12.56 -8.22 35.18
C VAL A 543 11.29 -9.02 35.48
N GLY A 544 11.23 -9.62 36.66
CA GLY A 544 10.03 -10.33 37.15
C GLY A 544 9.81 -11.72 36.58
N THR A 545 10.77 -12.31 35.85
CA THR A 545 10.60 -13.62 35.17
C THR A 545 10.42 -14.85 36.08
N ASP A 546 10.67 -14.71 37.39
CA ASP A 546 10.35 -15.74 38.41
C ASP A 546 8.87 -15.68 38.88
N GLU A 547 8.13 -14.61 38.54
CA GLU A 547 6.72 -14.38 38.93
C GLU A 547 5.77 -14.65 37.74
N PRO A 548 4.45 -14.84 37.97
CA PRO A 548 3.47 -14.96 36.88
C PRO A 548 3.42 -13.69 36.01
N VAL A 549 3.28 -13.87 34.70
CA VAL A 549 3.03 -12.77 33.76
C VAL A 549 1.78 -12.01 34.20
N SER A 550 1.90 -10.68 34.28
CA SER A 550 0.86 -9.79 34.78
C SER A 550 0.23 -8.97 33.65
N GLU A 551 -1.06 -8.69 33.80
CA GLU A 551 -1.78 -7.69 33.00
C GLU A 551 -1.46 -6.28 33.55
N ASP A 552 -1.32 -6.09 34.87
CA ASP A 552 -0.84 -4.84 35.47
C ASP A 552 0.69 -4.84 35.63
N VAL A 553 1.39 -3.84 35.07
CA VAL A 553 2.84 -3.65 35.24
C VAL A 553 3.18 -2.22 35.67
N THR A 554 4.24 -2.06 36.48
CA THR A 554 4.72 -0.76 36.96
C THR A 554 6.24 -0.79 36.96
N PRO A 555 6.94 0.13 36.26
CA PRO A 555 8.38 0.11 36.17
C PRO A 555 9.05 0.62 37.46
N SER A 556 10.27 0.15 37.73
CA SER A 556 11.04 0.43 38.94
C SER A 556 12.42 1.03 38.64
N GLY A 557 12.45 2.17 37.96
CA GLY A 557 13.67 2.85 37.55
C GLY A 557 13.81 2.81 36.04
N ASP A 558 14.94 2.30 35.54
CA ASP A 558 15.28 2.25 34.11
C ASP A 558 14.58 1.11 33.33
N GLU A 559 13.38 0.73 33.75
CA GLU A 559 12.61 -0.43 33.27
C GLU A 559 11.60 -0.03 32.19
N VAL A 560 11.78 -0.56 30.97
CA VAL A 560 11.02 -0.18 29.77
C VAL A 560 10.16 -1.35 29.28
N LEU A 561 8.93 -1.09 28.79
CA LEU A 561 8.07 -2.10 28.15
C LEU A 561 8.25 -2.08 26.62
N TYR A 562 8.26 -3.25 25.98
CA TYR A 562 8.36 -3.38 24.52
C TYR A 562 7.17 -4.19 23.98
N VAL A 563 6.56 -3.69 22.90
CA VAL A 563 5.46 -4.37 22.19
C VAL A 563 5.76 -4.40 20.69
N THR A 564 5.70 -5.60 20.11
CA THR A 564 5.78 -5.87 18.68
C THR A 564 4.39 -6.24 18.18
N ALA A 565 3.88 -5.52 17.19
CA ALA A 565 2.64 -5.86 16.51
C ALA A 565 2.84 -7.02 15.51
N ASN A 566 1.74 -7.71 15.20
CA ASN A 566 1.65 -8.65 14.08
C ASN A 566 1.11 -7.91 12.85
N SER A 567 1.00 -8.61 11.71
CA SER A 567 0.34 -8.07 10.51
C SER A 567 -1.12 -7.70 10.78
N SER A 568 -1.49 -6.53 10.25
CA SER A 568 -2.83 -5.94 10.33
C SER A 568 -3.65 -6.11 9.05
N SER A 569 -3.04 -6.49 7.94
CA SER A 569 -3.72 -6.90 6.70
C SER A 569 -3.92 -8.42 6.63
N GLY A 570 -3.02 -9.18 7.26
CA GLY A 570 -2.89 -10.62 7.07
C GLY A 570 -2.14 -11.03 5.81
N SER A 571 -1.42 -10.09 5.16
CA SER A 571 -0.61 -10.36 3.96
C SER A 571 0.49 -11.40 4.21
N LYS A 572 1.05 -11.45 5.43
CA LYS A 572 2.22 -12.26 5.78
C LYS A 572 2.34 -12.48 7.29
N TYR A 573 2.80 -13.68 7.67
CA TYR A 573 2.98 -14.14 9.06
C TYR A 573 4.28 -14.95 9.20
N TYR A 574 4.88 -14.98 10.40
CA TYR A 574 6.01 -15.85 10.70
C TYR A 574 5.78 -16.79 11.90
N ASP A 575 6.38 -17.98 11.82
CA ASP A 575 6.35 -18.99 12.88
C ASP A 575 7.25 -18.61 14.06
N ILE A 576 6.72 -18.70 15.28
CA ILE A 576 7.51 -18.61 16.52
C ILE A 576 8.51 -19.77 16.57
N LYS A 577 9.81 -19.47 16.73
CA LYS A 577 10.85 -20.51 16.79
C LYS A 577 10.73 -21.37 18.06
N ASP A 578 11.01 -22.68 17.96
CA ASP A 578 11.16 -23.59 19.10
C ASP A 578 12.45 -23.28 19.88
N THR A 579 12.41 -22.21 20.67
CA THR A 579 13.48 -21.69 21.51
C THR A 579 12.87 -20.87 22.64
N VAL A 580 13.49 -20.91 23.83
CA VAL A 580 13.05 -20.09 24.97
C VAL A 580 13.63 -18.69 24.83
N PHE A 581 12.75 -17.69 24.76
CA PHE A 581 13.10 -16.28 24.71
C PHE A 581 12.83 -15.65 26.08
N ASP A 582 13.82 -15.61 26.96
CA ASP A 582 13.68 -15.16 28.37
C ASP A 582 13.14 -13.72 28.53
N PHE A 583 13.10 -12.92 27.47
CA PHE A 583 12.53 -11.57 27.43
C PHE A 583 11.02 -11.54 27.13
N SER A 584 10.45 -12.61 26.56
CA SER A 584 9.07 -12.67 26.07
C SER A 584 8.11 -13.01 27.22
N ALA A 585 7.21 -12.10 27.55
CA ALA A 585 6.15 -12.33 28.54
C ALA A 585 4.90 -12.94 27.88
N VAL A 586 4.53 -12.42 26.72
CA VAL A 586 3.47 -12.97 25.85
C VAL A 586 3.97 -12.96 24.41
N GLN A 587 3.68 -14.05 23.68
CA GLN A 587 3.95 -14.16 22.25
C GLN A 587 2.79 -14.93 21.61
N ASN A 588 2.29 -14.46 20.48
CA ASN A 588 1.14 -15.04 19.80
C ASN A 588 1.31 -15.05 18.27
N GLN A 589 1.16 -16.24 17.68
CA GLN A 589 0.87 -16.41 16.27
C GLN A 589 -0.36 -17.28 16.10
N GLU A 590 -1.36 -16.75 15.42
CA GLU A 590 -2.61 -17.45 15.07
C GLU A 590 -3.01 -17.22 13.59
N TYR A 591 -2.11 -16.65 12.77
CA TYR A 591 -2.31 -16.38 11.34
C TYR A 591 -3.60 -15.61 11.03
N THR A 592 -3.99 -14.75 11.99
CA THR A 592 -5.21 -13.92 11.97
C THR A 592 -4.80 -12.45 12.16
N PRO A 593 -5.33 -11.50 11.37
CA PRO A 593 -4.95 -10.10 11.49
C PRO A 593 -5.30 -9.56 12.87
N ASN A 594 -4.50 -8.63 13.38
CA ASN A 594 -4.78 -8.00 14.67
C ASN A 594 -4.33 -6.55 14.74
N PHE A 595 -4.96 -5.83 15.67
CA PHE A 595 -4.65 -4.46 16.03
C PHE A 595 -4.67 -4.30 17.55
N THR A 596 -4.01 -3.28 18.06
CA THR A 596 -3.99 -2.95 19.49
C THR A 596 -4.74 -1.65 19.72
N ASN A 597 -5.79 -1.66 20.56
CA ASN A 597 -6.31 -0.42 21.10
C ASN A 597 -5.44 0.01 22.28
N VAL A 598 -4.95 1.24 22.23
CA VAL A 598 -4.11 1.85 23.26
C VAL A 598 -4.88 3.01 23.88
N GLU A 599 -5.08 3.01 25.20
CA GLU A 599 -5.71 4.08 25.97
C GLU A 599 -4.65 4.73 26.85
N VAL A 600 -4.41 6.03 26.67
CA VAL A 600 -3.42 6.82 27.41
C VAL A 600 -4.13 7.76 28.37
N THR A 601 -3.69 7.77 29.62
CA THR A 601 -4.12 8.73 30.65
C THR A 601 -2.90 9.28 31.39
N GLY A 602 -3.11 10.30 32.22
CA GLY A 602 -2.05 10.84 33.09
C GLY A 602 -1.38 9.83 34.03
N ASP A 603 -1.98 8.66 34.32
CA ASP A 603 -1.39 7.63 35.20
C ASP A 603 -1.19 6.24 34.55
N THR A 604 -1.80 5.97 33.39
CA THR A 604 -1.70 4.65 32.71
C THR A 604 -1.59 4.72 31.19
N ILE A 605 -0.81 3.82 30.58
CA ILE A 605 -1.01 3.37 29.19
C ILE A 605 -1.59 1.95 29.24
N ALA A 606 -2.86 1.78 28.90
CA ALA A 606 -3.50 0.49 28.73
C ALA A 606 -3.47 0.06 27.26
N MET A 607 -3.15 -1.21 27.00
CA MET A 607 -3.05 -1.80 25.66
C MET A 607 -3.79 -3.12 25.64
N THR A 608 -4.72 -3.28 24.70
CA THR A 608 -5.39 -4.57 24.45
C THR A 608 -5.34 -4.90 22.97
N THR A 609 -4.77 -6.07 22.66
CA THR A 609 -4.64 -6.58 21.30
C THR A 609 -5.85 -7.44 20.94
N TYR A 610 -6.46 -7.20 19.79
CA TYR A 610 -7.68 -7.86 19.32
C TYR A 610 -7.45 -8.51 17.96
N ARG A 611 -8.05 -9.69 17.74
CA ARG A 611 -8.20 -10.24 16.39
C ARG A 611 -9.20 -9.38 15.60
N SER A 612 -8.88 -9.04 14.36
CA SER A 612 -9.70 -8.14 13.53
C SER A 612 -11.03 -8.73 13.10
N ASP A 613 -11.16 -10.06 13.05
CA ASP A 613 -12.32 -10.78 12.51
C ASP A 613 -13.47 -10.94 13.52
N ASP A 614 -13.17 -11.21 14.79
CA ASP A 614 -14.17 -11.46 15.84
C ASP A 614 -14.06 -10.56 17.09
N LEU A 615 -13.06 -9.67 17.15
CA LEU A 615 -12.74 -8.80 18.31
C LEU A 615 -12.49 -9.57 19.62
N SER A 616 -12.04 -10.82 19.54
CA SER A 616 -11.54 -11.55 20.71
C SER A 616 -10.12 -11.11 21.07
N VAL A 617 -9.84 -11.05 22.38
CA VAL A 617 -8.56 -10.58 22.92
C VAL A 617 -7.44 -11.59 22.66
N VAL A 618 -6.28 -11.08 22.25
CA VAL A 618 -5.00 -11.80 22.14
C VAL A 618 -4.17 -11.62 23.41
N ASP A 619 -4.04 -10.38 23.89
CA ASP A 619 -3.31 -10.01 25.11
C ASP A 619 -3.85 -8.70 25.71
N THR A 620 -3.56 -8.44 26.98
CA THR A 620 -3.88 -7.19 27.70
C THR A 620 -2.73 -6.81 28.62
N VAL A 621 -2.33 -5.54 28.60
CA VAL A 621 -1.38 -4.98 29.57
C VAL A 621 -1.74 -3.53 29.92
N THR A 622 -1.59 -3.15 31.18
CA THR A 622 -1.65 -1.77 31.65
C THR A 622 -0.32 -1.40 32.28
N LEU A 623 0.39 -0.44 31.67
CA LEU A 623 1.59 0.19 32.18
C LEU A 623 1.19 1.36 33.07
N HIS A 624 1.47 1.28 34.37
CA HIS A 624 1.16 2.32 35.36
C HIS A 624 2.38 3.19 35.65
N LYS A 625 2.20 4.50 35.88
CA LYS A 625 3.29 5.37 36.34
C LYS A 625 3.76 5.05 37.77
N PRO A 626 5.06 5.17 38.09
CA PRO A 626 5.58 4.96 39.44
C PRO A 626 4.96 5.89 40.49
N ALA A 627 4.47 5.30 41.59
CA ALA A 627 3.77 6.05 42.64
C ALA A 627 4.66 7.09 43.34
N GLY A 628 4.42 8.38 43.04
CA GLY A 628 5.15 9.51 43.58
C GLY A 628 6.02 10.26 42.57
N GLU A 629 6.06 9.82 41.32
CA GLU A 629 6.53 10.62 40.19
C GLU A 629 5.53 11.77 39.96
N THR A 630 5.99 13.01 40.14
CA THR A 630 5.16 14.20 39.94
C THR A 630 4.85 14.39 38.47
N ASP A 631 3.59 14.60 38.16
CA ASP A 631 3.15 15.07 36.86
C ASP A 631 3.79 16.45 36.55
N PRO A 632 4.53 16.62 35.44
CA PRO A 632 5.09 17.91 35.06
C PRO A 632 4.06 18.90 34.52
N THR A 633 2.88 18.44 34.08
CA THR A 633 1.86 19.31 33.46
C THR A 633 0.89 19.91 34.49
N ASP A 634 0.67 19.26 35.65
CA ASP A 634 -0.04 19.85 36.79
C ASP A 634 0.63 21.16 37.26
N PRO A 635 -0.07 22.32 37.22
CA PRO A 635 0.40 23.58 37.79
C PRO A 635 0.28 23.57 39.34
N GLY A 636 1.00 22.63 39.96
CA GLY A 636 0.73 22.09 41.29
C GLY A 636 0.65 23.11 42.43
N THR A 637 -0.30 22.90 43.34
CA THR A 637 -0.51 23.78 44.50
C THR A 637 0.54 23.56 45.59
N ASP A 638 1.45 24.52 45.77
CA ASP A 638 2.51 24.56 46.80
C ASP A 638 2.00 24.17 48.22
N PRO A 639 2.43 23.02 48.79
CA PRO A 639 1.86 22.45 50.01
C PRO A 639 2.35 23.14 51.29
N THR A 640 1.83 24.33 51.57
CA THR A 640 2.09 25.09 52.81
C THR A 640 0.95 24.96 53.84
N ASP A 641 0.79 23.77 54.43
CA ASP A 641 -0.05 23.58 55.64
C ASP A 641 0.42 24.47 56.79
N PRO A 642 -0.51 25.11 57.51
CA PRO A 642 -0.71 24.65 58.89
C PRO A 642 -2.17 24.63 59.40
N THR A 643 -2.52 23.51 60.02
CA THR A 643 -3.47 23.27 61.15
C THR A 643 -4.95 22.95 60.88
N GLU A 644 -5.27 21.65 61.06
CA GLU A 644 -6.53 21.11 61.63
C GLU A 644 -6.83 21.74 63.03
N PRO A 645 -8.10 21.83 63.51
CA PRO A 645 -8.79 20.63 64.04
C PRO A 645 -10.34 20.57 63.92
N GLY A 646 -10.95 19.38 63.80
CA GLY A 646 -12.42 19.25 63.94
C GLY A 646 -13.07 17.85 63.83
N THR A 647 -13.23 17.13 64.95
CA THR A 647 -13.83 15.78 65.04
C THR A 647 -15.37 15.68 64.93
N ASP A 648 -15.87 14.75 64.10
CA ASP A 648 -16.91 13.70 64.36
C ASP A 648 -18.33 14.09 64.91
N PRO A 649 -19.44 13.28 64.88
CA PRO A 649 -19.51 11.82 64.58
C PRO A 649 -20.78 11.21 63.88
N THR A 650 -20.68 9.90 63.61
CA THR A 650 -21.72 8.82 63.58
C THR A 650 -22.71 8.58 62.43
N ASP A 651 -22.70 7.32 61.96
CA ASP A 651 -23.69 6.51 61.21
C ASP A 651 -24.98 6.21 62.03
N PRO A 652 -26.13 5.85 61.39
CA PRO A 652 -26.57 4.44 61.46
C PRO A 652 -27.37 3.85 60.27
N THR A 653 -26.90 2.69 59.78
CA THR A 653 -27.64 1.43 59.47
C THR A 653 -28.48 1.22 58.17
N GLU A 654 -28.21 0.04 57.59
CA GLU A 654 -28.98 -0.79 56.64
C GLU A 654 -30.37 -1.27 57.21
N PRO A 655 -31.32 -1.79 56.39
CA PRO A 655 -31.26 -3.22 55.96
C PRO A 655 -31.83 -3.55 54.56
N GLY A 656 -31.31 -4.59 53.91
CA GLY A 656 -31.82 -5.13 52.62
C GLY A 656 -32.68 -6.40 52.73
N THR A 657 -33.14 -6.93 51.57
CA THR A 657 -33.69 -8.31 51.40
C THR A 657 -33.55 -8.81 49.95
N ASP A 658 -32.91 -9.98 49.76
CA ASP A 658 -33.10 -10.87 48.60
C ASP A 658 -34.43 -11.66 48.73
N PRO A 659 -35.02 -12.19 47.63
CA PRO A 659 -35.09 -13.66 47.55
C PRO A 659 -35.08 -14.30 46.12
N THR A 660 -34.02 -15.06 45.82
CA THR A 660 -34.00 -16.42 45.20
C THR A 660 -34.65 -16.72 43.83
N GLU A 661 -34.00 -17.62 43.07
CA GLU A 661 -34.50 -18.28 41.83
C GLU A 661 -35.84 -19.03 41.95
N PRO A 662 -36.39 -19.51 40.81
CA PRO A 662 -36.38 -20.98 40.63
C PRO A 662 -36.04 -21.53 39.22
N SER A 663 -34.93 -22.28 39.15
CA SER A 663 -34.68 -23.55 38.41
C SER A 663 -35.51 -23.92 37.16
N THR A 664 -34.79 -24.27 36.08
CA THR A 664 -35.28 -25.09 34.95
C THR A 664 -35.65 -26.52 35.39
N PRO A 665 -36.49 -27.25 34.63
CA PRO A 665 -35.94 -28.20 33.65
C PRO A 665 -36.83 -28.53 32.41
N GLY A 666 -36.25 -29.05 31.31
CA GLY A 666 -36.98 -29.99 30.43
C GLY A 666 -36.71 -30.00 28.91
N THR A 667 -35.81 -30.89 28.48
CA THR A 667 -35.93 -31.77 27.28
C THR A 667 -36.26 -31.18 25.90
N ASP A 668 -35.26 -31.16 25.02
CA ASP A 668 -35.36 -31.59 23.60
C ASP A 668 -35.74 -33.10 23.54
N PRO A 669 -36.45 -33.61 22.49
CA PRO A 669 -35.73 -34.18 21.33
C PRO A 669 -36.41 -34.06 19.94
N THR A 670 -35.59 -34.33 18.91
CA THR A 670 -35.86 -34.92 17.57
C THR A 670 -36.38 -34.05 16.41
N ASP A 671 -35.48 -33.86 15.43
CA ASP A 671 -35.74 -33.88 13.98
C ASP A 671 -36.66 -35.04 13.54
N PRO A 672 -37.48 -34.85 12.49
CA PRO A 672 -37.28 -35.75 11.35
C PRO A 672 -37.42 -35.13 9.94
N SER A 673 -36.44 -35.48 9.10
CA SER A 673 -36.55 -35.97 7.72
C SER A 673 -36.57 -35.00 6.53
N THR A 674 -35.52 -35.12 5.72
CA THR A 674 -35.47 -34.81 4.30
C THR A 674 -36.40 -35.71 3.45
N PRO A 675 -36.89 -35.18 2.33
CA PRO A 675 -37.09 -35.95 1.10
C PRO A 675 -36.36 -35.28 -0.07
N GLY A 676 -35.24 -35.86 -0.51
CA GLY A 676 -34.40 -35.30 -1.58
C GLY A 676 -34.78 -35.73 -3.00
N SER A 677 -33.96 -35.33 -3.96
CA SER A 677 -33.97 -35.84 -5.34
C SER A 677 -32.57 -35.74 -5.96
N ASP A 678 -31.90 -36.88 -6.15
CA ASP A 678 -30.65 -36.98 -6.91
C ASP A 678 -30.82 -36.47 -8.35
N PRO A 679 -29.87 -35.67 -8.86
CA PRO A 679 -29.50 -35.63 -10.25
C PRO A 679 -28.33 -36.59 -10.50
N THR A 680 -28.66 -37.85 -10.84
CA THR A 680 -27.87 -38.77 -11.68
C THR A 680 -26.34 -38.82 -11.53
N ALA A 681 -25.83 -39.99 -11.09
CA ALA A 681 -24.52 -40.47 -11.54
C ALA A 681 -24.43 -40.46 -13.08
N PRO A 682 -23.24 -40.23 -13.67
CA PRO A 682 -23.09 -39.95 -15.10
C PRO A 682 -23.59 -41.08 -16.02
N ALA A 683 -24.00 -40.69 -17.22
CA ALA A 683 -24.55 -41.59 -18.23
C ALA A 683 -23.46 -42.40 -18.97
N ASP A 684 -23.86 -43.55 -19.53
CA ASP A 684 -23.06 -44.46 -20.39
C ASP A 684 -22.60 -43.82 -21.74
N ASP A 685 -22.73 -42.50 -21.90
CA ASP A 685 -22.57 -41.72 -23.14
C ASP A 685 -21.60 -40.52 -23.00
N ALA A 686 -20.80 -40.45 -21.92
CA ALA A 686 -19.83 -39.35 -21.72
C ALA A 686 -18.74 -39.31 -22.83
N PRO A 687 -18.27 -38.13 -23.27
CA PRO A 687 -17.24 -38.00 -24.29
C PRO A 687 -15.88 -38.55 -23.81
N ALA A 688 -15.03 -38.93 -24.75
CA ALA A 688 -13.69 -39.44 -24.45
C ALA A 688 -12.69 -38.29 -24.31
N ALA A 689 -12.18 -38.12 -23.08
CA ALA A 689 -11.18 -37.11 -22.73
C ALA A 689 -9.96 -37.13 -23.67
N ALA A 690 -9.36 -35.97 -23.91
CA ALA A 690 -8.14 -35.84 -24.69
C ALA A 690 -6.95 -36.56 -24.03
N ASP A 691 -6.04 -37.10 -24.83
CA ASP A 691 -4.76 -37.62 -24.32
C ASP A 691 -3.86 -36.42 -23.96
N LEU A 692 -3.34 -36.36 -22.73
CA LEU A 692 -2.49 -35.25 -22.25
C LEU A 692 -1.24 -35.03 -23.13
N SER A 693 -0.78 -36.05 -23.87
CA SER A 693 0.30 -35.90 -24.85
C SER A 693 -0.08 -35.13 -26.13
N THR A 694 -1.35 -34.68 -26.23
CA THR A 694 -1.84 -33.76 -27.27
C THR A 694 -1.95 -32.31 -26.82
N LEU A 695 -1.69 -32.02 -25.53
CA LEU A 695 -1.57 -30.64 -25.05
C LEU A 695 -0.34 -29.96 -25.65
N THR A 696 -0.45 -28.66 -25.90
CA THR A 696 0.63 -27.81 -26.40
C THR A 696 0.53 -26.42 -25.79
N GLU A 697 1.65 -25.70 -25.69
CA GLU A 697 1.64 -24.30 -25.22
C GLU A 697 0.79 -23.38 -26.11
N ALA A 698 0.68 -23.68 -27.42
CA ALA A 698 -0.24 -22.99 -28.33
C ALA A 698 -1.74 -23.20 -28.03
N THR A 699 -2.04 -23.99 -27.00
CA THR A 699 -3.38 -24.20 -26.41
C THR A 699 -3.39 -23.99 -24.90
N HIS A 700 -2.27 -23.58 -24.27
CA HIS A 700 -2.15 -23.32 -22.84
C HIS A 700 -2.60 -21.88 -22.55
N THR A 701 -3.89 -21.61 -22.77
CA THR A 701 -4.44 -20.25 -22.85
C THR A 701 -5.67 -20.03 -21.95
N LEU A 702 -5.96 -20.98 -21.06
CA LEU A 702 -7.08 -20.91 -20.13
C LEU A 702 -6.60 -20.16 -18.88
N ARG A 703 -7.26 -19.07 -18.49
CA ARG A 703 -6.96 -18.42 -17.21
C ARG A 703 -7.73 -19.13 -16.11
N VAL A 704 -7.06 -19.53 -15.04
CA VAL A 704 -7.72 -19.95 -13.78
C VAL A 704 -7.86 -18.70 -12.92
N ASN A 705 -9.09 -18.30 -12.62
CA ASN A 705 -9.40 -17.06 -11.93
C ASN A 705 -9.47 -17.27 -10.40
N ALA A 706 -10.02 -18.40 -9.97
CA ALA A 706 -10.13 -18.79 -8.57
C ALA A 706 -10.36 -20.31 -8.46
N VAL A 707 -9.86 -20.90 -7.37
CA VAL A 707 -10.19 -22.27 -6.95
C VAL A 707 -10.80 -22.18 -5.56
N ASP A 708 -12.05 -22.58 -5.41
CA ASP A 708 -12.78 -22.61 -4.14
C ASP A 708 -12.83 -24.06 -3.66
N THR A 709 -12.01 -24.36 -2.66
CA THR A 709 -11.82 -25.72 -2.13
C THR A 709 -12.92 -26.12 -1.13
N GLU A 710 -13.64 -25.17 -0.51
CA GLU A 710 -14.78 -25.46 0.37
C GLU A 710 -16.05 -25.73 -0.44
N ALA A 711 -16.37 -24.88 -1.42
CA ALA A 711 -17.49 -25.15 -2.33
C ALA A 711 -17.18 -26.30 -3.30
N GLY A 712 -15.90 -26.58 -3.57
CA GLY A 712 -15.44 -27.56 -4.56
C GLY A 712 -15.70 -27.07 -5.99
N THR A 713 -15.20 -25.88 -6.33
CA THR A 713 -15.37 -25.28 -7.66
C THR A 713 -14.10 -24.61 -8.18
N VAL A 714 -14.01 -24.45 -9.50
CA VAL A 714 -12.97 -23.68 -10.18
C VAL A 714 -13.62 -22.67 -11.11
N THR A 715 -13.20 -21.42 -11.06
CA THR A 715 -13.66 -20.36 -11.98
C THR A 715 -12.54 -20.04 -12.95
N VAL A 716 -12.88 -19.96 -14.24
CA VAL A 716 -11.93 -19.79 -15.35
C VAL A 716 -12.40 -18.75 -16.36
N THR A 717 -11.46 -18.19 -17.12
CA THR A 717 -11.73 -17.40 -18.34
C THR A 717 -11.06 -18.07 -19.54
N VAL A 718 -11.83 -18.31 -20.61
CA VAL A 718 -11.28 -18.70 -21.92
C VAL A 718 -10.87 -17.48 -22.73
N PRO A 719 -9.93 -17.60 -23.69
CA PRO A 719 -9.63 -16.54 -24.66
C PRO A 719 -10.88 -15.99 -25.35
N ARG A 720 -10.88 -14.69 -25.68
CA ARG A 720 -12.09 -13.97 -26.13
C ARG A 720 -12.69 -14.52 -27.43
N GLU A 721 -11.88 -15.14 -28.29
CA GLU A 721 -12.32 -15.83 -29.50
C GLU A 721 -12.97 -17.21 -29.25
N LEU A 722 -12.93 -17.69 -28.00
CA LEU A 722 -13.58 -18.90 -27.51
C LEU A 722 -14.80 -18.61 -26.60
N ALA A 723 -15.06 -17.35 -26.23
CA ALA A 723 -16.22 -16.95 -25.42
C ALA A 723 -17.56 -17.41 -26.03
N GLY A 724 -18.55 -17.74 -25.19
CA GLY A 724 -19.85 -18.28 -25.61
C GLY A 724 -19.82 -19.65 -26.32
N THR A 725 -18.65 -20.30 -26.44
CA THR A 725 -18.51 -21.61 -27.11
C THR A 725 -18.74 -22.74 -26.10
N PRO A 726 -19.58 -23.74 -26.41
CA PRO A 726 -19.71 -24.93 -25.57
C PRO A 726 -18.46 -25.83 -25.72
N PHE A 727 -17.89 -26.22 -24.58
CA PHE A 727 -16.77 -27.15 -24.48
C PHE A 727 -17.12 -28.33 -23.59
N ASP A 728 -16.59 -29.49 -23.92
CA ASP A 728 -16.57 -30.66 -23.06
C ASP A 728 -15.41 -30.49 -22.06
N TRP A 729 -15.74 -30.21 -20.80
CA TRP A 729 -14.76 -29.89 -19.77
C TRP A 729 -14.28 -31.13 -19.02
N PHE A 730 -12.97 -31.25 -18.83
CA PHE A 730 -12.35 -32.37 -18.09
C PHE A 730 -11.29 -31.89 -17.10
N VAL A 731 -11.29 -32.48 -15.90
CA VAL A 731 -10.13 -32.43 -14.99
C VAL A 731 -9.33 -33.72 -15.14
N HIS A 732 -8.00 -33.60 -15.22
CA HIS A 732 -7.09 -34.70 -15.44
C HIS A 732 -6.18 -34.94 -14.21
N SER A 733 -6.62 -35.88 -13.37
CA SER A 733 -5.78 -36.66 -12.44
C SER A 733 -5.99 -38.15 -12.72
N ASP A 734 -7.26 -38.60 -12.67
CA ASP A 734 -7.83 -39.61 -13.57
C ASP A 734 -8.93 -38.85 -14.36
N PRO A 735 -8.99 -38.89 -15.71
CA PRO A 735 -9.83 -37.95 -16.49
C PRO A 735 -11.34 -38.05 -16.18
N GLU A 736 -11.86 -37.03 -15.50
CA GLU A 736 -13.28 -36.92 -15.13
C GLU A 736 -13.96 -35.71 -15.82
N TYR A 737 -15.19 -35.93 -16.27
CA TYR A 737 -15.98 -34.99 -17.08
C TYR A 737 -16.83 -34.07 -16.20
N LEU A 738 -16.65 -32.76 -16.35
CA LEU A 738 -17.31 -31.73 -15.54
C LEU A 738 -18.59 -31.16 -16.19
N GLY A 739 -18.79 -31.37 -17.50
CA GLY A 739 -19.99 -30.97 -18.24
C GLY A 739 -19.72 -30.27 -19.57
N ASP A 740 -20.80 -29.87 -20.27
CA ASP A 740 -20.81 -29.22 -21.59
C ASP A 740 -21.11 -27.70 -21.53
N ALA A 741 -20.99 -27.09 -20.35
CA ALA A 741 -21.39 -25.71 -20.11
C ALA A 741 -20.57 -24.72 -20.97
N PRO A 742 -21.22 -23.82 -21.75
CA PRO A 742 -20.53 -22.72 -22.40
C PRO A 742 -20.13 -21.66 -21.37
N THR A 743 -19.07 -20.93 -21.68
CA THR A 743 -18.74 -19.67 -21.00
C THR A 743 -19.76 -18.58 -21.33
N ASP A 744 -19.78 -17.51 -20.55
CA ASP A 744 -20.56 -16.31 -20.86
C ASP A 744 -19.95 -15.48 -22.02
N ASP A 745 -20.58 -14.34 -22.32
CA ASP A 745 -20.19 -13.44 -23.42
C ASP A 745 -18.80 -12.80 -23.18
N ASP A 746 -18.31 -12.76 -21.94
CA ASP A 746 -16.97 -12.26 -21.55
C ASP A 746 -15.94 -13.40 -21.38
N GLY A 747 -16.36 -14.66 -21.58
CA GLY A 747 -15.50 -15.84 -21.57
C GLY A 747 -15.36 -16.52 -20.22
N VAL A 748 -16.11 -16.12 -19.19
CA VAL A 748 -16.00 -16.65 -17.82
C VAL A 748 -16.90 -17.88 -17.63
N LEU A 749 -16.48 -18.82 -16.77
CA LEU A 749 -17.29 -19.95 -16.31
C LEU A 749 -16.82 -20.47 -14.94
N THR A 750 -17.76 -20.84 -14.07
CA THR A 750 -17.50 -21.61 -12.85
C THR A 750 -17.93 -23.07 -13.04
N LEU A 751 -17.00 -24.00 -12.83
CA LEU A 751 -17.21 -25.45 -12.89
C LEU A 751 -17.17 -26.05 -11.48
N ARG A 752 -17.99 -27.07 -11.22
CA ARG A 752 -17.88 -27.88 -9.99
C ARG A 752 -16.82 -28.96 -10.20
N LEU A 753 -15.89 -29.07 -9.26
CA LEU A 753 -14.85 -30.09 -9.22
C LEU A 753 -15.37 -31.41 -8.63
N PRO A 754 -14.70 -32.55 -8.87
CA PRO A 754 -15.02 -33.82 -8.23
C PRO A 754 -14.89 -33.76 -6.71
N VAL A 755 -15.79 -34.45 -6.01
CA VAL A 755 -15.85 -34.45 -4.53
C VAL A 755 -14.72 -35.27 -3.89
N GLU A 756 -14.04 -36.12 -4.67
CA GLU A 756 -12.90 -36.93 -4.24
C GLU A 756 -11.60 -36.53 -4.99
N LEU A 757 -11.47 -35.25 -5.41
CA LEU A 757 -10.25 -34.73 -6.02
C LEU A 757 -9.13 -34.64 -4.97
N GLU A 758 -8.07 -35.45 -5.11
CA GLU A 758 -6.91 -35.48 -4.20
C GLU A 758 -6.11 -34.17 -4.25
N ASP A 759 -5.36 -33.84 -3.19
CA ASP A 759 -4.52 -32.63 -3.15
C ASP A 759 -3.36 -32.70 -4.18
N GLY A 760 -3.16 -31.62 -4.93
CA GLY A 760 -2.04 -31.49 -5.86
C GLY A 760 -2.28 -30.51 -7.02
N THR A 761 -1.46 -30.64 -8.07
CA THR A 761 -1.64 -29.90 -9.32
C THR A 761 -2.44 -30.73 -10.32
N HIS A 762 -3.58 -30.21 -10.76
CA HIS A 762 -4.46 -30.85 -11.75
C HIS A 762 -4.41 -30.09 -13.06
N THR A 763 -4.68 -30.78 -14.17
CA THR A 763 -4.84 -30.14 -15.49
C THR A 763 -6.32 -30.03 -15.84
N LEU A 764 -6.82 -28.82 -16.10
CA LEU A 764 -8.16 -28.54 -16.58
C LEU A 764 -8.12 -28.34 -18.10
N VAL A 765 -8.99 -29.04 -18.83
CA VAL A 765 -9.00 -29.07 -20.30
C VAL A 765 -10.40 -28.73 -20.82
N ALA A 766 -10.47 -27.73 -21.69
CA ALA A 766 -11.63 -27.45 -22.53
C ALA A 766 -11.49 -28.22 -23.86
N GLN A 767 -12.28 -29.26 -24.06
CA GLN A 767 -12.26 -30.08 -25.29
C GLN A 767 -13.41 -29.68 -26.21
N ARG A 768 -13.20 -29.77 -27.53
CA ARG A 768 -14.27 -29.61 -28.54
C ARG A 768 -14.92 -30.95 -28.83
N ALA A 769 -16.18 -30.93 -29.26
CA ALA A 769 -16.96 -32.13 -29.62
C ALA A 769 -16.41 -32.96 -30.80
N ASP A 770 -15.32 -32.56 -31.46
CA ASP A 770 -14.57 -33.38 -32.42
C ASP A 770 -13.37 -34.14 -31.81
N GLY A 771 -13.14 -33.94 -30.51
CA GLY A 771 -12.05 -34.50 -29.72
C GLY A 771 -10.82 -33.60 -29.58
N SER A 772 -10.75 -32.46 -30.27
CA SER A 772 -9.60 -31.54 -30.20
C SER A 772 -9.59 -30.69 -28.93
N VAL A 773 -8.42 -30.40 -28.37
CA VAL A 773 -8.28 -29.45 -27.26
C VAL A 773 -8.51 -28.03 -27.77
N ALA A 774 -9.34 -27.26 -27.07
CA ALA A 774 -9.57 -25.85 -27.33
C ALA A 774 -8.60 -24.97 -26.56
N THR A 775 -8.54 -25.20 -25.24
CA THR A 775 -7.60 -24.57 -24.34
C THR A 775 -7.42 -25.43 -23.08
N TRP A 776 -6.34 -25.24 -22.34
CA TRP A 776 -6.06 -25.93 -21.09
C TRP A 776 -5.24 -25.04 -20.14
N ALA A 777 -5.22 -25.42 -18.86
CA ALA A 777 -4.31 -24.88 -17.84
C ALA A 777 -4.11 -25.87 -16.69
N THR A 778 -3.11 -25.63 -15.85
CA THR A 778 -2.98 -26.28 -14.54
C THR A 778 -3.54 -25.40 -13.42
N PHE A 779 -4.12 -26.04 -12.39
CA PHE A 779 -4.47 -25.39 -11.12
C PHE A 779 -4.01 -26.24 -9.94
N ALA A 780 -3.70 -25.60 -8.81
CA ALA A 780 -3.55 -26.30 -7.54
C ALA A 780 -4.92 -26.52 -6.90
N PHE A 781 -5.18 -27.73 -6.42
CA PHE A 781 -6.27 -28.03 -5.50
C PHE A 781 -5.62 -28.51 -4.20
N VAL A 782 -5.90 -27.81 -3.09
CA VAL A 782 -5.36 -28.17 -1.77
C VAL A 782 -6.50 -28.04 -0.78
N THR A 783 -7.04 -29.17 -0.34
CA THR A 783 -7.88 -29.23 0.85
C THR A 783 -6.98 -29.06 2.07
N ASP A 784 -7.39 -28.23 3.03
CA ASP A 784 -6.53 -27.82 4.14
C ASP A 784 -6.03 -29.03 4.96
N PRO A 785 -4.71 -29.36 4.93
CA PRO A 785 -4.21 -30.62 5.43
C PRO A 785 -4.14 -30.60 6.96
N VAL A 786 -4.96 -31.45 7.60
CA VAL A 786 -4.98 -31.65 9.06
C VAL A 786 -3.61 -32.08 9.60
N THR A 787 -2.80 -31.10 9.97
CA THR A 787 -1.52 -31.16 10.71
C THR A 787 -0.42 -32.06 10.10
N GLY A 788 0.52 -31.48 9.32
CA GLY A 788 1.63 -32.22 8.71
C GLY A 788 2.86 -31.41 8.25
N ASP A 789 3.77 -31.12 9.20
CA ASP A 789 5.18 -30.70 9.06
C ASP A 789 5.85 -30.85 7.65
N PRO A 790 6.16 -29.72 6.97
CA PRO A 790 7.10 -29.65 5.85
C PRO A 790 8.41 -28.95 6.22
N THR A 791 9.56 -29.51 5.79
CA THR A 791 10.89 -28.89 5.98
C THR A 791 11.69 -28.77 4.68
N GLY A 792 12.14 -27.54 4.38
CA GLY A 792 12.97 -27.19 3.21
C GLY A 792 12.18 -26.52 2.07
N GLU A 793 12.75 -25.62 1.27
CA GLU A 793 14.14 -25.11 1.22
C GLU A 793 14.15 -23.61 0.82
N LEU A 794 15.16 -22.85 1.25
CA LEU A 794 15.16 -21.38 1.26
C LEU A 794 15.77 -20.73 0.01
N ALA A 795 15.21 -19.60 -0.43
CA ALA A 795 15.93 -18.61 -1.24
C ALA A 795 16.99 -17.88 -0.39
N PHE A 796 18.06 -17.36 -0.99
CA PHE A 796 19.21 -16.79 -0.27
C PHE A 796 19.46 -15.31 -0.61
N THR A 797 20.05 -14.60 0.34
CA THR A 797 20.11 -13.14 0.45
C THR A 797 20.92 -12.40 -0.63
N GLY A 798 20.57 -11.12 -0.85
CA GLY A 798 21.39 -10.13 -1.53
C GLY A 798 22.74 -9.85 -0.84
N ALA A 799 23.61 -9.07 -1.50
CA ALA A 799 25.04 -9.05 -1.21
C ALA A 799 25.57 -7.79 -0.48
N GLU A 800 26.55 -7.99 0.40
CA GLU A 800 27.42 -6.90 0.91
C GLU A 800 28.19 -6.20 -0.23
N VAL A 801 28.23 -4.87 -0.23
CA VAL A 801 29.07 -4.08 -1.15
C VAL A 801 30.22 -3.41 -0.38
N LEU A 802 31.45 -3.89 -0.59
CA LEU A 802 32.67 -3.23 -0.10
C LEU A 802 33.41 -2.51 -1.26
N PRO A 803 33.70 -1.20 -1.16
CA PRO A 803 34.22 -0.41 -2.27
C PRO A 803 35.70 -0.64 -2.53
N LEU A 804 36.09 -0.76 -3.81
CA LEU A 804 37.45 -1.13 -4.22
C LEU A 804 38.06 -0.12 -5.22
N ALA A 805 38.57 1.00 -4.71
CA ALA A 805 39.15 2.07 -5.52
C ALA A 805 40.70 2.12 -5.50
N ALA A 806 41.31 2.04 -6.69
CA ALA A 806 42.67 2.46 -7.09
C ALA A 806 43.91 1.93 -6.31
N GLY A 807 44.84 1.27 -7.03
CA GLY A 807 46.11 0.83 -6.44
C GLY A 807 47.11 0.13 -7.37
N SER A 808 47.42 0.69 -8.54
CA SER A 808 48.28 0.01 -9.52
C SER A 808 49.76 -0.14 -9.11
N ALA A 809 50.34 -1.27 -9.51
CA ALA A 809 51.77 -1.58 -9.62
C ALA A 809 52.63 -1.72 -8.34
N LEU A 810 53.08 -2.97 -8.09
CA LEU A 810 54.47 -3.32 -8.41
C LEU A 810 54.63 -4.84 -8.63
N ALA A 811 55.49 -5.22 -9.57
CA ALA A 811 55.88 -6.62 -9.77
C ALA A 811 57.32 -6.85 -9.31
N LEU A 812 57.58 -7.96 -8.60
CA LEU A 812 58.69 -8.93 -8.80
C LEU A 812 59.06 -9.69 -7.52
N LEU A 813 59.05 -11.04 -7.63
CA LEU A 813 59.95 -12.00 -6.94
C LEU A 813 59.80 -12.16 -5.40
N ALA A 814 59.98 -13.36 -4.82
CA ALA A 814 60.19 -14.69 -5.38
C ALA A 814 59.64 -15.79 -4.45
N GLY A 815 59.26 -16.94 -5.01
CA GLY A 815 58.90 -18.12 -4.21
C GLY A 815 60.11 -18.67 -3.45
N LEU A 816 59.99 -18.76 -2.12
CA LEU A 816 61.07 -19.22 -1.24
C LEU A 816 61.01 -20.73 -1.01
N GLY A 817 61.69 -21.50 -1.88
CA GLY A 817 61.80 -22.95 -1.74
C GLY A 817 62.51 -23.38 -0.45
N ILE A 818 62.03 -24.47 0.16
CA ILE A 818 62.51 -24.99 1.45
C ILE A 818 64.01 -25.29 1.42
N ALA A 819 64.73 -24.79 2.42
CA ALA A 819 66.18 -24.87 2.49
C ALA A 819 66.70 -26.25 2.95
N LEU A 820 67.64 -26.83 2.21
CA LEU A 820 68.53 -27.89 2.72
C LEU A 820 69.92 -27.86 2.06
N ALA A 821 70.93 -27.87 2.93
CA ALA A 821 72.40 -27.89 2.77
C ALA A 821 73.00 -28.42 1.43
N ALA A 822 74.23 -28.03 1.00
CA ALA A 822 75.40 -27.84 1.87
C ALA A 822 76.63 -27.12 1.26
N ARG A 823 77.37 -26.44 2.16
CA ARG A 823 78.85 -26.31 2.25
C ARG A 823 79.68 -25.73 1.07
N ARG A 824 80.26 -24.56 1.38
CA ARG A 824 81.70 -24.20 1.30
C ARG A 824 82.44 -24.41 -0.05
N ARG A 825 82.90 -23.29 -0.63
CA ARG A 825 84.33 -22.87 -0.58
C ARG A 825 84.54 -21.48 -1.22
N ARG A 826 85.35 -20.65 -0.53
CA ARG A 826 86.33 -19.63 -0.99
C ARG A 826 86.03 -18.82 -2.28
N ALA A 827 86.32 -17.51 -2.32
CA ALA A 827 87.18 -16.72 -1.42
C ALA A 827 86.41 -15.61 -0.70
#